data_AF-A0A517NY79-F1
#
_entry.id   AF-A0A517NY79-F1
#
_cell.length_a   1.000
_cell.length_b   1.000
_cell.length_c   1.000
_cell.angle_alpha   90.00
_cell.angle_beta   90.00
_cell.angle_gamma   90.00
#
_symmetry.space_group_name_H-M   'P 1'
#
loop_
_entity.id
_entity.type
_entity.pdbx_description
1 polymer ?
#
loop_
_entity_poly.entity_id
_entity_poly.type
_entity_poly.pdbx_seq_one_letter_code
_entity_poly.pdbx_strand_id
1 'polypeptide(L)'
;MPVDLQNDANDERSGDENGEGENRGDLASGSESLGEGAGSHSGTAQPEGITQFEDIVKPTDTAKPKPGRSGRGPLVSTDADDEATGAIKPTSIVLSAEAKDQWKSLRKKIRLRAEKQSAKSVFGSAAKRGGVYRWGIEASSQTALQPMDLILSRLACGKKVKKKEIATIDWSRELESIISQISTSDAAPIQCVRAVMWAAAMPSLIDHLDYRSWWDLLGELQRLRESAMQKGGPASLTRLLLGGELGLTLAWRLVDLPSCRRLKKSSIDTVLRWCEHEEDSIAASIQGVKHSRIGLASLLRCRSVMQSTMSRKFTKQQKNVLADLGTWVAALTTYRGGIAFGPTGLTMDDDTAKGGLLDTACSCDPDALRPAMNAARGKSQTGGRLVWELSLPETVHHCDQSKLAVMMCEWDVSVGRVHIDYSGQTMQIEAFGKKRAVIAGPWESSIEINGNEQRPTGPWVSTCEYTDDDVHYLELEQSWSGGVILQRQFMTVRDDRTVLLSDSVLPRDPADKTHDRTVRYSSRLPVAEDTKAKEEPETREVILAHKRNQTLVVPLSANEWRVGATAAALRMTDDQNFLLSASGKGRLYVPLWLDFQSSRFKRKRTWRQLTVADDLRIVGSDEAVGFRIQSGSEQWMLYRSLQGTRCRSVLGKHLVTGFFAGRFYLNDGSIEEIVSVDDTDMQ
;
A
#
# COMPACT_ATOMS: atom_id res chain seq x y z
N MET A 1 27.08 55.76 -17.10
CA MET A 1 27.25 55.31 -18.50
C MET A 1 26.22 54.22 -18.77
N PRO A 2 25.21 54.50 -19.61
CA PRO A 2 24.13 53.56 -19.97
C PRO A 2 24.35 52.96 -21.38
N VAL A 3 23.92 51.72 -21.59
CA VAL A 3 23.84 50.99 -22.88
C VAL A 3 22.81 49.87 -22.64
N ASP A 4 21.85 49.49 -23.48
CA ASP A 4 21.13 50.11 -24.60
C ASP A 4 19.79 49.33 -24.66
N LEU A 5 18.70 50.01 -24.99
CA LEU A 5 17.43 49.41 -25.38
C LEU A 5 17.42 49.31 -26.90
N GLN A 6 17.19 48.11 -27.46
CA GLN A 6 16.77 47.97 -28.85
C GLN A 6 15.48 47.17 -28.94
N ASN A 7 14.52 47.83 -29.59
CA ASN A 7 13.26 47.35 -30.11
C ASN A 7 13.49 46.24 -31.13
N ASP A 8 12.56 45.29 -31.18
CA ASP A 8 12.11 44.73 -32.45
C ASP A 8 10.57 44.62 -32.41
N ALA A 9 9.96 45.32 -33.36
CA ALA A 9 8.54 45.27 -33.69
C ALA A 9 8.42 44.70 -35.10
N ASN A 10 7.45 43.80 -35.29
CA ASN A 10 6.61 43.57 -36.47
C ASN A 10 6.36 42.07 -36.69
N ASP A 11 5.11 41.66 -36.46
CA ASP A 11 4.39 40.98 -37.54
C ASP A 11 2.87 41.19 -37.35
N GLU A 12 2.31 42.04 -38.21
CA GLU A 12 0.87 42.22 -38.40
C GLU A 12 0.37 41.16 -39.38
N ARG A 13 -0.66 40.39 -38.98
CA ARG A 13 -1.68 39.91 -39.93
C ARG A 13 -3.07 39.96 -39.30
N SER A 14 -3.87 40.89 -39.85
CA SER A 14 -5.31 40.79 -40.10
C SER A 14 -5.73 39.36 -40.44
N GLY A 15 -6.90 38.83 -40.08
CA GLY A 15 -8.21 39.42 -39.83
C GLY A 15 -9.19 38.38 -40.39
N ASP A 16 -10.28 38.08 -39.68
CA ASP A 16 -11.58 37.75 -40.27
C ASP A 16 -12.59 37.56 -39.13
N GLU A 17 -13.52 38.52 -39.10
CA GLU A 17 -14.80 38.46 -38.42
C GLU A 17 -15.71 37.49 -39.18
N ASN A 18 -16.49 36.68 -38.45
CA ASN A 18 -17.86 36.36 -38.81
C ASN A 18 -18.59 35.89 -37.55
N GLY A 19 -19.60 36.68 -37.16
CA GLY A 19 -20.54 36.35 -36.11
C GLY A 19 -21.74 35.57 -36.64
N GLU A 20 -22.38 34.85 -35.73
CA GLU A 20 -23.76 34.35 -35.69
C GLU A 20 -23.79 33.59 -34.34
N GLY A 21 -24.54 33.95 -33.29
CA GLY A 21 -25.85 34.55 -33.24
C GLY A 21 -26.88 33.43 -33.06
N GLU A 22 -27.14 32.95 -31.84
CA GLU A 22 -28.47 32.42 -31.52
C GLU A 22 -28.77 32.33 -30.01
N ASN A 23 -29.88 33.00 -29.68
CA ASN A 23 -30.65 33.01 -28.44
C ASN A 23 -31.25 31.63 -28.09
N ARG A 24 -31.38 31.36 -26.79
CA ARG A 24 -32.48 30.62 -26.11
C ARG A 24 -32.09 30.59 -24.61
N GLY A 25 -32.86 31.01 -23.64
CA GLY A 25 -34.29 31.33 -23.55
C GLY A 25 -34.70 30.94 -22.12
N ASP A 26 -34.95 31.94 -21.27
CA ASP A 26 -35.55 31.78 -19.95
C ASP A 26 -36.95 31.18 -20.06
N LEU A 27 -37.27 30.18 -19.22
CA LEU A 27 -38.65 29.86 -18.85
C LEU A 27 -38.74 29.26 -17.43
N ALA A 28 -39.31 30.09 -16.55
CA ALA A 28 -40.39 29.81 -15.60
C ALA A 28 -40.29 28.63 -14.60
N SER A 29 -40.22 29.05 -13.33
CA SER A 29 -41.06 28.63 -12.20
C SER A 29 -42.21 27.63 -12.46
N GLY A 30 -42.23 26.57 -11.65
CA GLY A 30 -43.39 25.70 -11.46
C GLY A 30 -43.32 25.04 -10.08
N SER A 31 -44.02 25.64 -9.13
CA SER A 31 -44.40 25.06 -7.84
C SER A 31 -45.42 23.94 -8.05
N GLU A 32 -45.22 22.77 -7.47
CA GLU A 32 -46.33 21.95 -6.99
C GLU A 32 -45.90 20.98 -5.90
N SER A 33 -46.84 20.82 -4.97
CA SER A 33 -46.75 20.31 -3.62
C SER A 33 -47.28 18.87 -3.50
N LEU A 34 -46.92 18.24 -2.38
CA LEU A 34 -47.64 17.16 -1.68
C LEU A 34 -47.56 15.75 -2.28
N GLY A 35 -46.92 14.87 -1.50
CA GLY A 35 -46.95 13.42 -1.65
C GLY A 35 -46.37 12.79 -0.39
N GLU A 36 -47.19 12.76 0.68
CA GLU A 36 -46.95 12.02 1.91
C GLU A 36 -46.70 10.54 1.61
N GLY A 37 -45.70 9.96 2.26
CA GLY A 37 -45.35 8.54 2.17
C GLY A 37 -44.60 8.09 3.41
N ALA A 38 -45.33 7.99 4.52
CA ALA A 38 -44.86 7.42 5.77
C ALA A 38 -44.47 5.95 5.57
N GLY A 39 -43.24 5.60 5.96
CA GLY A 39 -42.71 4.24 6.00
C GLY A 39 -41.91 4.04 7.27
N SER A 40 -42.59 3.97 8.40
CA SER A 40 -42.03 3.59 9.70
C SER A 40 -41.74 2.09 9.72
N HIS A 41 -40.48 1.70 9.93
CA HIS A 41 -40.11 0.38 10.41
C HIS A 41 -39.34 0.52 11.72
N SER A 42 -40.11 0.53 12.80
CA SER A 42 -39.68 0.29 14.16
C SER A 42 -39.32 -1.19 14.33
N GLY A 43 -38.03 -1.49 14.47
CA GLY A 43 -37.54 -2.79 14.94
C GLY A 43 -37.21 -2.72 16.42
N THR A 44 -38.15 -3.14 17.25
CA THR A 44 -37.99 -3.41 18.69
C THR A 44 -36.96 -4.52 18.93
N ALA A 45 -35.88 -4.22 19.65
CA ALA A 45 -35.04 -5.22 20.29
C ALA A 45 -35.36 -5.24 21.79
N GLN A 46 -35.99 -6.32 22.26
CA GLN A 46 -35.99 -6.70 23.67
C GLN A 46 -34.83 -7.67 23.96
N PRO A 47 -34.36 -7.75 25.21
CA PRO A 47 -33.11 -8.39 25.56
C PRO A 47 -33.32 -9.87 25.89
N GLU A 48 -32.52 -10.75 25.30
CA GLU A 48 -32.37 -12.11 25.80
C GLU A 48 -31.16 -12.16 26.74
N GLY A 49 -31.46 -12.41 28.01
CA GLY A 49 -30.47 -12.72 29.03
C GLY A 49 -29.87 -14.09 28.79
N ILE A 50 -28.56 -14.20 29.01
CA ILE A 50 -27.88 -15.49 29.15
C ILE A 50 -27.25 -15.55 30.53
N THR A 51 -27.74 -16.51 31.28
CA THR A 51 -27.33 -16.97 32.60
C THR A 51 -25.88 -17.46 32.62
N GLN A 52 -25.18 -17.05 33.68
CA GLN A 52 -23.91 -17.61 34.13
C GLN A 52 -24.07 -19.10 34.44
N PHE A 53 -23.18 -19.93 33.90
CA PHE A 53 -22.87 -21.26 34.41
C PHE A 53 -21.37 -21.32 34.70
N GLU A 54 -21.03 -21.29 35.99
CA GLU A 54 -19.76 -21.80 36.49
C GLU A 54 -19.80 -23.32 36.41
N ASP A 55 -18.78 -23.94 35.81
CA ASP A 55 -18.50 -25.35 36.05
C ASP A 55 -17.00 -25.61 36.20
N ILE A 56 -16.71 -26.21 37.35
CA ILE A 56 -15.42 -26.55 37.92
C ILE A 56 -14.94 -27.86 37.28
N VAL A 57 -13.84 -27.83 36.53
CA VAL A 57 -13.17 -29.06 36.05
C VAL A 57 -11.98 -29.40 36.95
N LYS A 58 -12.09 -30.56 37.60
CA LYS A 58 -11.06 -31.22 38.41
C LYS A 58 -9.89 -31.72 37.54
N PRO A 59 -8.64 -31.72 38.06
CA PRO A 59 -7.52 -32.35 37.38
C PRO A 59 -7.52 -33.87 37.62
N THR A 60 -7.28 -34.64 36.55
CA THR A 60 -7.07 -36.08 36.61
C THR A 60 -5.58 -36.42 36.60
N ASP A 61 -5.19 -37.25 37.56
CA ASP A 61 -3.90 -37.91 37.70
C ASP A 61 -3.48 -38.67 36.43
N THR A 62 -2.24 -38.49 35.98
CA THR A 62 -1.56 -39.47 35.13
C THR A 62 -0.14 -39.75 35.60
N ALA A 63 0.21 -41.02 35.46
CA ALA A 63 1.26 -41.75 36.16
C ALA A 63 2.70 -41.40 35.74
N LYS A 64 3.59 -41.56 36.73
CA LYS A 64 5.05 -41.60 36.62
C LYS A 64 5.55 -42.69 35.66
N PRO A 65 6.68 -42.45 34.97
CA PRO A 65 7.61 -43.52 34.60
C PRO A 65 8.90 -43.48 35.46
N LYS A 66 9.37 -44.69 35.82
CA LYS A 66 10.62 -44.96 36.56
C LYS A 66 11.88 -44.74 35.70
N PRO A 67 13.04 -44.44 36.32
CA PRO A 67 14.29 -44.19 35.60
C PRO A 67 15.04 -45.50 35.29
N GLY A 68 15.55 -45.62 34.06
CA GLY A 68 16.33 -46.75 33.58
C GLY A 68 17.73 -46.35 33.14
N ARG A 69 18.69 -46.66 34.01
CA ARG A 69 20.09 -47.09 33.79
C ARG A 69 21.02 -46.37 32.80
N SER A 70 22.13 -45.95 33.41
CA SER A 70 23.41 -45.52 32.89
C SER A 70 24.13 -46.52 31.97
N GLY A 71 24.78 -46.00 30.93
CA GLY A 71 25.87 -46.63 30.19
C GLY A 71 26.96 -45.62 29.91
N ARG A 72 28.15 -45.83 30.48
CA ARG A 72 29.37 -45.03 30.33
C ARG A 72 30.17 -45.47 29.10
N GLY A 73 30.79 -44.50 28.43
CA GLY A 73 32.16 -44.58 27.88
C GLY A 73 32.29 -44.49 26.35
N PRO A 74 33.46 -44.09 25.80
CA PRO A 74 34.39 -43.07 26.29
C PRO A 74 34.72 -42.00 25.22
N LEU A 75 35.23 -40.87 25.70
CA LEU A 75 35.93 -39.83 24.95
C LEU A 75 37.24 -40.36 24.38
N VAL A 76 37.50 -40.07 23.10
CA VAL A 76 38.85 -40.00 22.51
C VAL A 76 38.93 -38.68 21.73
N SER A 77 40.00 -37.94 21.99
CA SER A 77 40.32 -36.63 21.46
C SER A 77 41.19 -36.72 20.20
N THR A 78 41.15 -35.62 19.42
CA THR A 78 42.26 -34.99 18.67
C THR A 78 43.07 -35.83 17.68
N ASP A 79 43.02 -35.50 16.39
CA ASP A 79 44.03 -34.60 15.79
C ASP A 79 43.68 -34.24 14.34
N ALA A 80 44.33 -33.17 13.88
CA ALA A 80 44.26 -32.51 12.59
C ALA A 80 44.65 -33.43 11.41
N ASP A 81 44.16 -33.10 10.20
CA ASP A 81 45.02 -32.78 9.05
C ASP A 81 44.21 -32.46 7.78
N ASP A 82 44.70 -31.41 7.13
CA ASP A 82 44.86 -31.14 5.70
C ASP A 82 43.70 -31.02 4.70
N GLU A 83 43.76 -29.86 4.06
CA GLU A 83 43.26 -29.45 2.76
C GLU A 83 43.24 -30.56 1.69
N ALA A 84 42.04 -30.81 1.16
CA ALA A 84 41.88 -31.30 -0.20
C ALA A 84 40.57 -30.76 -0.79
N THR A 85 40.62 -29.57 -1.41
CA THR A 85 39.58 -29.11 -2.33
C THR A 85 39.65 -29.90 -3.64
N GLY A 86 39.31 -31.19 -3.58
CA GLY A 86 39.04 -32.00 -4.76
C GLY A 86 37.64 -31.68 -5.26
N ALA A 87 37.55 -30.98 -6.40
CA ALA A 87 36.28 -30.84 -7.11
C ALA A 87 35.76 -32.23 -7.48
N ILE A 88 34.80 -32.74 -6.71
CA ILE A 88 34.10 -34.00 -6.97
C ILE A 88 33.41 -33.83 -8.32
N LYS A 89 33.96 -34.45 -9.38
CA LYS A 89 33.25 -34.54 -10.66
C LYS A 89 31.95 -35.29 -10.39
N PRO A 90 30.79 -34.74 -10.77
CA PRO A 90 29.51 -35.39 -10.51
C PRO A 90 29.52 -36.77 -11.18
N THR A 91 29.43 -37.82 -10.36
CA THR A 91 29.41 -39.20 -10.80
C THR A 91 28.21 -39.39 -11.71
N SER A 92 28.46 -39.54 -13.02
CA SER A 92 27.38 -39.71 -13.99
C SER A 92 26.64 -41.02 -13.70
N ILE A 93 25.44 -40.92 -13.13
CA ILE A 93 24.61 -42.09 -12.85
C ILE A 93 24.19 -42.69 -14.19
N VAL A 94 24.60 -43.94 -14.43
CA VAL A 94 24.20 -44.69 -15.62
C VAL A 94 22.77 -45.18 -15.43
N LEU A 95 21.80 -44.52 -16.06
CA LEU A 95 20.41 -44.97 -16.09
C LEU A 95 20.29 -46.36 -16.73
N SER A 96 19.43 -47.22 -16.17
CA SER A 96 19.06 -48.50 -16.79
C SER A 96 18.43 -48.26 -18.17
N ALA A 97 18.50 -49.26 -19.06
CA ALA A 97 17.90 -49.17 -20.39
C ALA A 97 16.39 -48.87 -20.32
N GLU A 98 15.71 -49.52 -19.36
CA GLU A 98 14.29 -49.30 -19.11
C GLU A 98 13.98 -47.86 -18.67
N ALA A 99 14.77 -47.29 -17.74
CA ALA A 99 14.59 -45.91 -17.31
C ALA A 99 14.81 -44.91 -18.46
N LYS A 100 15.77 -45.18 -19.35
CA LYS A 100 15.99 -44.36 -20.55
C LYS A 100 14.80 -44.38 -21.50
N ASP A 101 14.17 -45.53 -21.70
CA ASP A 101 13.03 -45.67 -22.60
C ASP A 101 11.75 -45.09 -22.00
N GLN A 102 11.53 -45.28 -20.69
CA GLN A 102 10.46 -44.60 -19.95
C GLN A 102 10.63 -43.08 -20.02
N TRP A 103 11.85 -42.56 -19.85
CA TRP A 103 12.15 -41.14 -19.97
C TRP A 103 11.85 -40.57 -21.36
N LYS A 104 12.29 -41.25 -22.42
CA LYS A 104 11.99 -40.86 -23.80
C LYS A 104 10.48 -40.83 -24.07
N SER A 105 9.76 -41.85 -23.60
CA SER A 105 8.31 -41.96 -23.72
C SER A 105 7.59 -40.82 -22.99
N LEU A 106 8.00 -40.53 -21.75
CA LEU A 106 7.47 -39.44 -20.96
C LEU A 106 7.72 -38.08 -21.63
N ARG A 107 8.95 -37.84 -22.10
CA ARG A 107 9.33 -36.62 -22.83
C ARG A 107 8.46 -36.38 -24.05
N LYS A 108 8.20 -37.44 -24.83
CA LYS A 108 7.30 -37.36 -25.99
C LYS A 108 5.86 -36.99 -25.59
N LYS A 109 5.33 -37.60 -24.53
CA LYS A 109 3.97 -37.31 -24.03
C LYS A 109 3.84 -35.88 -23.51
N ILE A 110 4.77 -35.45 -22.66
CA ILE A 110 4.79 -34.10 -22.07
C ILE A 110 4.87 -33.03 -23.17
N ARG A 111 5.73 -33.21 -24.19
CA ARG A 111 5.83 -32.28 -25.33
C ARG A 111 4.53 -32.17 -26.11
N LEU A 112 3.97 -33.31 -26.52
CA LEU A 112 2.73 -33.35 -27.28
C LEU A 112 1.59 -32.67 -26.50
N ARG A 113 1.54 -32.88 -25.18
CA ARG A 113 0.57 -32.22 -24.30
C ARG A 113 0.82 -30.73 -24.20
N ALA A 114 2.06 -30.29 -24.00
CA ALA A 114 2.42 -28.88 -23.87
C ALA A 114 2.12 -28.08 -25.14
N GLU A 115 2.22 -28.70 -26.31
CA GLU A 115 1.80 -28.12 -27.59
C GLU A 115 0.27 -28.00 -27.67
N LYS A 116 -0.45 -29.07 -27.32
CA LYS A 116 -1.93 -29.08 -27.34
C LYS A 116 -2.55 -28.12 -26.31
N GLN A 117 -1.95 -28.01 -25.12
CA GLN A 117 -2.40 -27.17 -24.01
C GLN A 117 -1.36 -26.07 -23.73
N SER A 118 -1.11 -25.27 -24.76
CA SER A 118 -0.13 -24.19 -24.70
C SER A 118 -0.51 -23.12 -23.67
N ALA A 119 0.49 -22.41 -23.12
CA ALA A 119 0.22 -21.24 -22.28
C ALA A 119 -0.56 -20.15 -23.04
N LYS A 120 -0.37 -20.05 -24.36
CA LYS A 120 -1.12 -19.13 -25.23
C LYS A 120 -2.61 -19.43 -25.26
N SER A 121 -3.03 -20.69 -25.21
CA SER A 121 -4.46 -21.04 -25.17
C SER A 121 -5.10 -20.76 -23.81
N VAL A 122 -4.32 -20.65 -22.74
CA VAL A 122 -4.82 -20.37 -21.38
C VAL A 122 -4.80 -18.88 -21.06
N PHE A 123 -3.69 -18.19 -21.37
CA PHE A 123 -3.47 -16.78 -20.98
C PHE A 123 -3.49 -15.81 -22.18
N GLY A 124 -3.81 -16.29 -23.38
CA GLY A 124 -3.95 -15.45 -24.57
C GLY A 124 -2.68 -14.67 -24.91
N SER A 125 -2.82 -13.34 -24.99
CA SER A 125 -1.74 -12.43 -25.38
C SER A 125 -0.65 -12.27 -24.32
N ALA A 126 -1.00 -12.42 -23.04
CA ALA A 126 -0.06 -12.31 -21.91
C ALA A 126 1.06 -13.37 -21.95
N ALA A 127 0.77 -14.53 -22.55
CA ALA A 127 1.76 -15.61 -22.76
C ALA A 127 2.70 -15.37 -23.95
N LYS A 128 2.48 -14.35 -24.80
CA LYS A 128 3.28 -14.16 -26.03
C LYS A 128 4.78 -14.00 -25.76
N ARG A 129 5.16 -13.34 -24.66
CA ARG A 129 6.56 -13.08 -24.27
C ARG A 129 6.93 -13.66 -22.90
N GLY A 130 6.07 -14.47 -22.30
CA GLY A 130 6.24 -14.94 -20.92
C GLY A 130 5.77 -13.97 -19.84
N GLY A 131 5.24 -12.79 -20.21
CA GLY A 131 4.88 -11.73 -19.26
C GLY A 131 3.92 -12.17 -18.16
N VAL A 132 2.97 -13.07 -18.47
CA VAL A 132 2.02 -13.62 -17.49
C VAL A 132 2.69 -14.18 -16.22
N TYR A 133 3.88 -14.79 -16.35
CA TYR A 133 4.62 -15.35 -15.21
C TYR A 133 5.53 -14.33 -14.52
N ARG A 134 5.73 -13.14 -15.11
CA ARG A 134 6.56 -12.07 -14.56
C ARG A 134 5.75 -10.98 -13.87
N TRP A 135 4.43 -11.02 -13.98
CA TRP A 135 3.52 -10.10 -13.31
C TRP A 135 3.81 -10.00 -11.81
N GLY A 136 3.98 -8.76 -11.34
CA GLY A 136 4.25 -8.40 -9.96
C GLY A 136 5.68 -8.72 -9.45
N ILE A 137 6.55 -9.36 -10.24
CA ILE A 137 7.90 -9.72 -9.79
C ILE A 137 8.75 -8.47 -9.51
N GLU A 138 8.74 -7.49 -10.41
CA GLU A 138 9.51 -6.24 -10.23
C GLU A 138 8.96 -5.40 -9.06
N ALA A 139 7.64 -5.37 -8.87
CA ALA A 139 7.02 -4.72 -7.71
C ALA A 139 7.46 -5.35 -6.38
N SER A 140 7.43 -6.68 -6.32
CA SER A 140 7.75 -7.44 -5.11
C SER A 140 9.23 -7.46 -4.77
N SER A 141 10.10 -7.56 -5.79
CA SER A 141 11.55 -7.56 -5.62
C SER A 141 12.14 -6.17 -5.53
N GLN A 142 11.39 -5.13 -5.90
CA GLN A 142 11.85 -3.75 -6.00
C GLN A 142 13.14 -3.60 -6.84
N THR A 143 13.34 -4.52 -7.79
CA THR A 143 14.51 -4.56 -8.69
C THR A 143 14.07 -4.97 -10.08
N ALA A 144 14.93 -4.73 -11.07
CA ALA A 144 14.71 -5.22 -12.42
C ALA A 144 14.68 -6.76 -12.46
N LEU A 145 13.94 -7.31 -13.42
CA LEU A 145 13.86 -8.75 -13.64
C LEU A 145 15.24 -9.40 -13.80
N GLN A 146 15.44 -10.52 -13.11
CA GLN A 146 16.67 -11.29 -13.25
C GLN A 146 16.69 -12.02 -14.61
N PRO A 147 17.87 -12.26 -15.21
CA PRO A 147 17.98 -13.01 -16.46
C PRO A 147 17.28 -14.37 -16.42
N MET A 148 17.35 -15.06 -15.29
CA MET A 148 16.68 -16.34 -15.10
C MET A 148 15.14 -16.22 -15.13
N ASP A 149 14.56 -15.16 -14.54
CA ASP A 149 13.11 -14.91 -14.58
C ASP A 149 12.64 -14.72 -16.03
N LEU A 150 13.44 -14.06 -16.88
CA LEU A 150 13.16 -13.90 -18.31
C LEU A 150 13.21 -15.22 -19.08
N ILE A 151 14.18 -16.08 -18.78
CA ILE A 151 14.37 -17.36 -19.48
C ILE A 151 13.28 -18.36 -19.07
N LEU A 152 13.07 -18.56 -17.77
CA LEU A 152 12.05 -19.47 -17.26
C LEU A 152 10.65 -19.08 -17.71
N SER A 153 10.30 -17.80 -17.68
CA SER A 153 8.97 -17.34 -18.14
C SER A 153 8.73 -17.57 -19.64
N ARG A 154 9.77 -17.46 -20.47
CA ARG A 154 9.72 -17.84 -21.90
C ARG A 154 9.53 -19.34 -22.08
N LEU A 155 10.31 -20.14 -21.36
CA LEU A 155 10.22 -21.61 -21.38
C LEU A 155 8.83 -22.10 -20.89
N ALA A 156 8.29 -21.49 -19.84
CA ALA A 156 6.95 -21.73 -19.32
C ALA A 156 5.87 -21.50 -20.38
N CYS A 157 6.07 -20.50 -21.25
CA CYS A 157 5.18 -20.21 -22.36
C CYS A 157 5.47 -20.99 -23.66
N GLY A 158 6.37 -21.99 -23.62
CA GLY A 158 6.77 -22.79 -24.77
C GLY A 158 7.48 -21.97 -25.86
N LYS A 159 8.12 -20.86 -25.48
CA LYS A 159 8.87 -20.00 -26.41
C LYS A 159 10.30 -20.48 -26.54
N LYS A 160 10.82 -20.40 -27.77
CA LYS A 160 12.23 -20.67 -28.05
C LYS A 160 13.09 -19.61 -27.36
N VAL A 161 14.03 -20.05 -26.53
CA VAL A 161 15.10 -19.21 -25.97
C VAL A 161 16.32 -19.37 -26.88
N LYS A 162 17.12 -18.31 -27.05
CA LYS A 162 18.28 -18.38 -27.96
C LYS A 162 19.27 -19.41 -27.42
N LYS A 163 19.82 -20.26 -28.29
CA LYS A 163 20.78 -21.30 -27.88
C LYS A 163 21.97 -20.73 -27.09
N LYS A 164 22.44 -19.53 -27.46
CA LYS A 164 23.50 -18.81 -26.74
C LYS A 164 23.10 -18.44 -25.30
N GLU A 165 21.86 -18.02 -25.08
CA GLU A 165 21.35 -17.68 -23.73
C GLU A 165 21.19 -18.93 -22.86
N ILE A 166 20.77 -20.06 -23.45
CA ILE A 166 20.65 -21.33 -22.70
C ILE A 166 22.03 -21.90 -22.35
N ALA A 167 22.99 -21.80 -23.26
CA ALA A 167 24.34 -22.35 -23.08
C ALA A 167 25.13 -21.66 -21.96
N THR A 168 24.75 -20.45 -21.57
CA THR A 168 25.36 -19.72 -20.45
C THR A 168 24.79 -20.09 -19.08
N ILE A 169 23.75 -20.93 -19.02
CA ILE A 169 23.07 -21.28 -17.77
C ILE A 169 23.67 -22.56 -17.21
N ASP A 170 24.15 -22.48 -15.97
CA ASP A 170 24.45 -23.66 -15.17
C ASP A 170 23.17 -24.15 -14.49
N TRP A 171 22.46 -25.04 -15.18
CA TRP A 171 21.17 -25.56 -14.70
C TRP A 171 21.26 -26.28 -13.37
N SER A 172 22.37 -26.94 -13.08
CA SER A 172 22.59 -27.65 -11.83
C SER A 172 22.71 -26.67 -10.67
N ARG A 173 23.55 -25.64 -10.83
CA ARG A 173 23.71 -24.59 -9.82
C ARG A 173 22.41 -23.82 -9.57
N GLU A 174 21.68 -23.50 -10.63
CA GLU A 174 20.42 -22.76 -10.53
C GLU A 174 19.32 -23.60 -9.86
N LEU A 175 19.31 -24.91 -10.14
CA LEU A 175 18.43 -25.86 -9.48
C LEU A 175 18.76 -25.98 -7.98
N GLU A 176 20.03 -26.14 -7.63
CA GLU A 176 20.48 -26.17 -6.24
C GLU A 176 20.13 -24.87 -5.50
N SER A 177 20.35 -23.72 -6.16
CA SER A 177 20.01 -22.41 -5.60
C SER A 177 18.51 -22.28 -5.34
N ILE A 178 17.65 -22.64 -6.29
CA ILE A 178 16.21 -22.54 -6.04
C ILE A 178 15.81 -23.54 -4.97
N ILE A 179 16.20 -24.82 -5.03
CA ILE A 179 15.87 -25.83 -4.02
C ILE A 179 16.28 -25.37 -2.61
N SER A 180 17.49 -24.81 -2.48
CA SER A 180 17.97 -24.25 -1.22
C SER A 180 17.07 -23.11 -0.72
N GLN A 181 16.72 -22.16 -1.59
CA GLN A 181 15.86 -21.02 -1.25
C GLN A 181 14.43 -21.42 -0.86
N ILE A 182 13.84 -22.45 -1.48
CA ILE A 182 12.49 -22.91 -1.14
C ILE A 182 12.46 -23.96 -0.02
N SER A 183 13.59 -24.56 0.32
CA SER A 183 13.67 -25.50 1.45
C SER A 183 13.65 -24.81 2.81
N THR A 184 13.93 -23.51 2.87
CA THR A 184 13.81 -22.74 4.11
C THR A 184 12.37 -22.63 4.55
N SER A 185 12.11 -22.69 5.86
CA SER A 185 10.74 -22.78 6.40
C SER A 185 9.83 -21.61 6.05
N ASP A 186 10.39 -20.43 5.73
CA ASP A 186 9.69 -19.17 5.47
C ASP A 186 10.06 -18.60 4.09
N ALA A 187 9.68 -19.31 3.03
CA ALA A 187 9.86 -18.82 1.66
C ALA A 187 9.09 -17.51 1.47
N ALA A 188 9.80 -16.44 1.11
CA ALA A 188 9.23 -15.16 0.75
C ALA A 188 8.34 -15.29 -0.50
N PRO A 189 7.27 -14.48 -0.65
CA PRO A 189 6.33 -14.59 -1.77
C PRO A 189 6.98 -14.58 -3.16
N ILE A 190 8.11 -13.88 -3.31
CA ILE A 190 8.88 -13.84 -4.57
C ILE A 190 9.47 -15.22 -4.93
N GLN A 191 9.94 -15.98 -3.95
CA GLN A 191 10.47 -17.34 -4.16
C GLN A 191 9.33 -18.30 -4.50
N CYS A 192 8.16 -18.11 -3.89
CA CYS A 192 6.95 -18.88 -4.22
C CYS A 192 6.52 -18.70 -5.68
N VAL A 193 6.51 -17.46 -6.19
CA VAL A 193 6.22 -17.20 -7.62
C VAL A 193 7.27 -17.81 -8.54
N ARG A 194 8.55 -17.77 -8.16
CA ARG A 194 9.61 -18.45 -8.91
C ARG A 194 9.40 -19.95 -8.96
N ALA A 195 8.99 -20.58 -7.86
CA ALA A 195 8.63 -22.00 -7.84
C ALA A 195 7.48 -22.33 -8.82
N VAL A 196 6.45 -21.47 -8.88
CA VAL A 196 5.39 -21.58 -9.90
C VAL A 196 5.96 -21.47 -11.31
N MET A 197 6.88 -20.53 -11.55
CA MET A 197 7.52 -20.33 -12.85
C MET A 197 8.33 -21.56 -13.29
N TRP A 198 9.10 -22.15 -12.37
CA TRP A 198 9.82 -23.41 -12.59
C TRP A 198 8.83 -24.53 -12.95
N ALA A 199 7.76 -24.71 -12.16
CA ALA A 199 6.72 -25.69 -12.44
C ALA A 199 6.06 -25.49 -13.82
N ALA A 200 5.85 -24.24 -14.23
CA ALA A 200 5.31 -23.92 -15.54
C ALA A 200 6.27 -24.22 -16.69
N ALA A 201 7.58 -24.05 -16.46
CA ALA A 201 8.67 -24.30 -17.39
C ALA A 201 9.07 -25.78 -17.49
N MET A 202 8.68 -26.63 -16.55
CA MET A 202 8.99 -28.08 -16.51
C MET A 202 8.85 -28.82 -17.85
N PRO A 203 7.77 -28.62 -18.65
CA PRO A 203 7.65 -29.29 -19.94
C PRO A 203 8.73 -28.93 -20.96
N SER A 204 9.32 -27.74 -20.86
CA SER A 204 10.43 -27.29 -21.71
C SER A 204 11.78 -27.67 -21.09
N LEU A 205 11.88 -27.63 -19.75
CA LEU A 205 13.09 -27.99 -19.01
C LEU A 205 13.47 -29.47 -19.12
N ILE A 206 12.54 -30.35 -19.50
CA ILE A 206 12.83 -31.75 -19.81
C ILE A 206 13.88 -31.94 -20.92
N ASP A 207 14.13 -30.88 -21.70
CA ASP A 207 15.12 -30.86 -22.76
C ASP A 207 16.50 -30.36 -22.31
N HIS A 208 16.57 -29.79 -21.11
CA HIS A 208 17.74 -29.09 -20.57
C HIS A 208 18.28 -29.73 -19.30
N LEU A 209 17.41 -30.39 -18.54
CA LEU A 209 17.77 -31.14 -17.32
C LEU A 209 17.95 -32.62 -17.65
N ASP A 210 18.89 -33.26 -16.95
CA ASP A 210 18.95 -34.71 -16.96
C ASP A 210 17.75 -35.34 -16.21
N TYR A 211 17.61 -36.65 -16.35
CA TYR A 211 16.53 -37.42 -15.75
C TYR A 211 16.41 -37.17 -14.25
N ARG A 212 17.52 -37.20 -13.51
CA ARG A 212 17.52 -37.10 -12.06
C ARG A 212 17.15 -35.68 -11.63
N SER A 213 17.85 -34.67 -12.16
CA SER A 213 17.58 -33.27 -11.81
C SER A 213 16.14 -32.85 -12.10
N TRP A 214 15.53 -33.35 -13.18
CA TRP A 214 14.14 -33.05 -13.49
C TRP A 214 13.15 -33.67 -12.47
N TRP A 215 13.40 -34.92 -12.04
CA TRP A 215 12.58 -35.57 -11.01
C TRP A 215 12.80 -34.97 -9.63
N ASP A 216 14.05 -34.62 -9.29
CA ASP A 216 14.39 -33.95 -8.03
C ASP A 216 13.66 -32.61 -7.95
N LEU A 217 13.70 -31.79 -9.01
CA LEU A 217 12.93 -30.54 -9.09
C LEU A 217 11.42 -30.77 -8.88
N LEU A 218 10.84 -31.78 -9.53
CA LEU A 218 9.42 -32.09 -9.37
C LEU A 218 9.08 -32.48 -7.92
N GLY A 219 9.89 -33.35 -7.32
CA GLY A 219 9.72 -33.79 -5.93
C GLY A 219 9.79 -32.62 -4.97
N GLU A 220 10.76 -31.73 -5.15
CA GLU A 220 10.92 -30.53 -4.33
C GLU A 220 9.75 -29.54 -4.47
N LEU A 221 9.25 -29.32 -5.68
CA LEU A 221 8.06 -28.48 -5.89
C LEU A 221 6.80 -29.08 -5.23
N GLN A 222 6.65 -30.42 -5.26
CA GLN A 222 5.54 -31.10 -4.58
C GLN A 222 5.66 -31.01 -3.05
N ARG A 223 6.86 -31.25 -2.51
CA ARG A 223 7.16 -31.13 -1.08
C ARG A 223 6.92 -29.71 -0.57
N LEU A 224 7.36 -28.70 -1.33
CA LEU A 224 7.15 -27.29 -1.03
C LEU A 224 5.65 -26.96 -0.92
N ARG A 225 4.85 -27.40 -1.90
CA ARG A 225 3.40 -27.26 -1.87
C ARG A 225 2.78 -27.89 -0.62
N GLU A 226 3.18 -29.12 -0.30
CA GLU A 226 2.66 -29.84 0.87
C GLU A 226 3.00 -29.11 2.17
N SER A 227 4.24 -28.62 2.31
CA SER A 227 4.65 -27.82 3.47
C SER A 227 3.83 -26.53 3.59
N ALA A 228 3.56 -25.82 2.49
CA ALA A 228 2.75 -24.60 2.51
C ALA A 228 1.29 -24.86 2.93
N MET A 229 0.74 -26.02 2.52
CA MET A 229 -0.61 -26.45 2.89
C MET A 229 -0.76 -26.77 4.38
N GLN A 230 0.34 -27.21 5.03
CA GLN A 230 0.38 -27.53 6.46
C GLN A 230 0.61 -26.29 7.33
N LYS A 231 1.49 -25.37 6.90
CA LYS A 231 1.93 -24.23 7.69
C LYS A 231 1.03 -23.00 7.58
N GLY A 232 0.49 -22.71 6.39
CA GLY A 232 -0.21 -21.46 6.13
C GLY A 232 -1.69 -21.49 6.54
N GLY A 233 -2.19 -20.41 7.14
CA GLY A 233 -3.64 -20.19 7.31
C GLY A 233 -4.39 -20.08 5.97
N PRO A 234 -5.73 -20.16 5.97
CA PRO A 234 -6.54 -20.12 4.74
C PRO A 234 -6.35 -18.82 3.93
N ALA A 235 -6.14 -17.69 4.60
CA ALA A 235 -5.89 -16.38 3.99
C ALA A 235 -4.43 -16.11 3.58
N SER A 236 -3.51 -17.04 3.88
CA SER A 236 -2.08 -16.83 3.63
C SER A 236 -1.76 -16.71 2.15
N LEU A 237 -1.05 -15.63 1.77
CA LEU A 237 -0.54 -15.44 0.40
C LEU A 237 0.37 -16.61 -0.03
N THR A 238 1.21 -17.12 0.87
CA THR A 238 2.06 -18.30 0.59
C THR A 238 1.21 -19.53 0.27
N ARG A 239 0.09 -19.72 0.97
CA ARG A 239 -0.84 -20.83 0.71
C ARG A 239 -1.56 -20.66 -0.63
N LEU A 240 -1.94 -19.44 -1.02
CA LEU A 240 -2.47 -19.15 -2.35
C LEU A 240 -1.46 -19.53 -3.45
N LEU A 241 -0.21 -19.05 -3.32
CA LEU A 241 0.84 -19.24 -4.32
C LEU A 241 1.28 -20.72 -4.43
N LEU A 242 1.56 -21.37 -3.31
CA LEU A 242 2.13 -22.72 -3.30
C LEU A 242 1.07 -23.82 -3.22
N GLY A 243 0.08 -23.67 -2.34
CA GLY A 243 -1.02 -24.62 -2.19
C GLY A 243 -1.97 -24.59 -3.39
N GLY A 244 -2.37 -23.38 -3.78
CA GLY A 244 -3.25 -23.12 -4.91
C GLY A 244 -2.52 -23.14 -6.26
N GLU A 245 -1.83 -22.05 -6.59
CA GLU A 245 -1.32 -21.81 -7.94
C GLU A 245 -0.28 -22.84 -8.42
N LEU A 246 0.73 -23.15 -7.60
CA LEU A 246 1.76 -24.14 -7.95
C LEU A 246 1.12 -25.51 -8.18
N GLY A 247 0.21 -25.94 -7.31
CA GLY A 247 -0.49 -27.22 -7.47
C GLY A 247 -1.39 -27.26 -8.71
N LEU A 248 -2.10 -26.18 -9.03
CA LEU A 248 -2.86 -26.05 -10.28
C LEU A 248 -1.95 -26.10 -11.50
N THR A 249 -0.80 -25.42 -11.44
CA THR A 249 0.20 -25.37 -12.50
C THR A 249 0.78 -26.76 -12.76
N LEU A 250 1.18 -27.50 -11.73
CA LEU A 250 1.64 -28.88 -11.85
C LEU A 250 0.56 -29.80 -12.42
N ALA A 251 -0.67 -29.72 -11.88
CA ALA A 251 -1.79 -30.54 -12.32
C ALA A 251 -2.17 -30.30 -13.80
N TRP A 252 -1.99 -29.08 -14.29
CA TRP A 252 -2.20 -28.72 -15.69
C TRP A 252 -1.02 -29.12 -16.57
N ARG A 253 0.20 -28.66 -16.25
CA ARG A 253 1.37 -28.78 -17.12
C ARG A 253 1.91 -30.21 -17.20
N LEU A 254 1.72 -30.98 -16.14
CA LEU A 254 2.21 -32.35 -16.01
C LEU A 254 1.06 -33.34 -15.76
N VAL A 255 -0.10 -33.12 -16.39
CA VAL A 255 -1.33 -33.93 -16.22
C VAL A 255 -1.17 -35.44 -16.51
N ASP A 256 -0.18 -35.79 -17.34
CA ASP A 256 0.15 -37.18 -17.68
C ASP A 256 0.82 -37.92 -16.50
N LEU A 257 1.30 -37.20 -15.48
CA LEU A 257 1.80 -37.76 -14.22
C LEU A 257 0.67 -37.87 -13.17
N PRO A 258 0.39 -39.07 -12.63
CA PRO A 258 -0.66 -39.25 -11.63
C PRO A 258 -0.48 -38.41 -10.36
N SER A 259 0.77 -38.24 -9.89
CA SER A 259 1.08 -37.43 -8.70
C SER A 259 0.64 -35.98 -8.88
N CYS A 260 0.92 -35.37 -10.04
CA CYS A 260 0.50 -34.01 -10.37
C CYS A 260 -1.01 -33.89 -10.56
N ARG A 261 -1.64 -34.87 -11.25
CA ARG A 261 -3.09 -34.86 -11.50
C ARG A 261 -3.91 -34.82 -10.20
N ARG A 262 -3.48 -35.57 -9.18
CA ARG A 262 -4.17 -35.63 -7.88
C ARG A 262 -4.20 -34.28 -7.14
N LEU A 263 -3.25 -33.37 -7.42
CA LEU A 263 -3.19 -32.06 -6.77
C LEU A 263 -4.38 -31.16 -7.12
N LYS A 264 -4.98 -31.37 -8.31
CA LYS A 264 -6.03 -30.52 -8.90
C LYS A 264 -7.12 -30.12 -7.91
N LYS A 265 -7.81 -31.10 -7.30
CA LYS A 265 -8.98 -30.83 -6.43
C LYS A 265 -8.58 -29.95 -5.24
N SER A 266 -7.61 -30.42 -4.46
CA SER A 266 -7.15 -29.70 -3.26
C SER A 266 -6.59 -28.31 -3.56
N SER A 267 -5.95 -28.10 -4.72
CA SER A 267 -5.46 -26.79 -5.13
C SER A 267 -6.58 -25.85 -5.57
N ILE A 268 -7.61 -26.35 -6.26
CA ILE A 268 -8.82 -25.56 -6.50
C ILE A 268 -9.42 -25.14 -5.16
N ASP A 269 -9.68 -26.10 -4.26
CA ASP A 269 -10.31 -25.82 -2.96
C ASP A 269 -9.50 -24.82 -2.14
N THR A 270 -8.17 -24.81 -2.27
CA THR A 270 -7.29 -23.83 -1.63
C THR A 270 -7.50 -22.42 -2.16
N VAL A 271 -7.55 -22.23 -3.49
CA VAL A 271 -7.81 -20.91 -4.10
C VAL A 271 -9.19 -20.40 -3.70
N LEU A 272 -10.18 -21.28 -3.65
CA LEU A 272 -11.54 -20.89 -3.30
C LEU A 272 -11.68 -20.50 -1.83
N ARG A 273 -11.08 -21.28 -0.92
CA ARG A 273 -11.04 -20.94 0.51
C ARG A 273 -10.32 -19.62 0.77
N TRP A 274 -9.28 -19.33 0.00
CA TRP A 274 -8.63 -18.02 0.07
C TRP A 274 -9.64 -16.91 -0.29
N CYS A 275 -10.39 -17.06 -1.39
CA CYS A 275 -11.45 -16.09 -1.74
C CYS A 275 -12.63 -16.06 -0.75
N GLU A 276 -12.84 -17.10 0.05
CA GLU A 276 -13.88 -17.12 1.10
C GLU A 276 -13.48 -16.28 2.33
N HIS A 277 -12.19 -15.98 2.52
CA HIS A 277 -11.66 -15.16 3.62
C HIS A 277 -11.22 -13.79 3.08
N GLU A 278 -12.12 -13.08 2.42
CA GLU A 278 -11.84 -11.88 1.62
C GLU A 278 -10.98 -10.83 2.34
N GLU A 279 -11.43 -10.34 3.50
CA GLU A 279 -10.76 -9.29 4.27
C GLU A 279 -9.33 -9.70 4.68
N ASP A 280 -9.19 -10.84 5.36
CA ASP A 280 -7.88 -11.39 5.79
C ASP A 280 -6.94 -11.63 4.60
N SER A 281 -7.49 -12.13 3.50
CA SER A 281 -6.73 -12.51 2.31
C SER A 281 -6.20 -11.31 1.55
N ILE A 282 -7.03 -10.27 1.42
CA ILE A 282 -6.63 -8.99 0.84
C ILE A 282 -5.61 -8.33 1.77
N ALA A 283 -5.87 -8.25 3.07
CA ALA A 283 -4.95 -7.70 4.05
C ALA A 283 -3.57 -8.35 3.99
N ALA A 284 -3.51 -9.69 3.99
CA ALA A 284 -2.26 -10.45 3.88
C ALA A 284 -1.54 -10.23 2.53
N SER A 285 -2.26 -9.87 1.46
CA SER A 285 -1.67 -9.59 0.15
C SER A 285 -1.09 -8.19 0.03
N ILE A 286 -1.73 -7.21 0.66
CA ILE A 286 -1.33 -5.80 0.58
C ILE A 286 -0.36 -5.39 1.70
N GLN A 287 -0.17 -6.23 2.72
CA GLN A 287 0.81 -5.99 3.79
C GLN A 287 2.20 -5.67 3.22
N GLY A 288 2.75 -4.52 3.61
CA GLY A 288 4.04 -4.01 3.11
C GLY A 288 4.04 -3.66 1.62
N VAL A 289 2.87 -3.57 0.97
CA VAL A 289 2.57 -3.09 -0.40
C VAL A 289 3.16 -3.90 -1.56
N LYS A 290 4.44 -4.27 -1.48
CA LYS A 290 5.25 -4.87 -2.55
C LYS A 290 4.69 -6.18 -3.09
N HIS A 291 3.93 -6.93 -2.28
CA HIS A 291 3.40 -8.25 -2.66
C HIS A 291 1.99 -8.22 -3.26
N SER A 292 1.29 -7.08 -3.21
CA SER A 292 -0.11 -6.93 -3.67
C SER A 292 -0.30 -7.41 -5.12
N ARG A 293 0.62 -7.03 -6.02
CA ARG A 293 0.59 -7.42 -7.42
C ARG A 293 0.82 -8.91 -7.65
N ILE A 294 1.62 -9.58 -6.80
CA ILE A 294 1.82 -11.03 -6.88
C ILE A 294 0.53 -11.77 -6.50
N GLY A 295 -0.15 -11.34 -5.43
CA GLY A 295 -1.45 -11.89 -5.04
C GLY A 295 -2.47 -11.79 -6.17
N LEU A 296 -2.62 -10.58 -6.73
CA LEU A 296 -3.51 -10.33 -7.87
C LEU A 296 -3.14 -11.19 -9.09
N ALA A 297 -1.86 -11.25 -9.44
CA ALA A 297 -1.37 -12.06 -10.55
C ALA A 297 -1.65 -13.56 -10.36
N SER A 298 -1.52 -14.06 -9.13
CA SER A 298 -1.81 -15.44 -8.78
C SER A 298 -3.28 -15.80 -9.00
N LEU A 299 -4.20 -14.96 -8.51
CA LEU A 299 -5.64 -15.17 -8.70
C LEU A 299 -6.03 -15.17 -10.18
N LEU A 300 -5.50 -14.23 -10.96
CA LEU A 300 -5.76 -14.14 -12.40
C LEU A 300 -5.26 -15.37 -13.16
N ARG A 301 -4.07 -15.88 -12.81
CA ARG A 301 -3.53 -17.11 -13.41
C ARG A 301 -4.34 -18.34 -12.98
N CYS A 302 -4.68 -18.47 -11.70
CA CYS A 302 -5.54 -19.55 -11.19
C CYS A 302 -6.89 -19.57 -11.90
N ARG A 303 -7.57 -18.42 -12.00
CA ARG A 303 -8.82 -18.25 -12.74
C ARG A 303 -8.69 -18.73 -14.18
N SER A 304 -7.66 -18.26 -14.88
CA SER A 304 -7.43 -18.60 -16.29
C SER A 304 -7.19 -20.09 -16.49
N VAL A 305 -6.38 -20.73 -15.64
CA VAL A 305 -6.10 -22.17 -15.67
C VAL A 305 -7.38 -22.97 -15.37
N MET A 306 -8.12 -22.62 -14.32
CA MET A 306 -9.35 -23.30 -13.94
C MET A 306 -10.42 -23.22 -15.04
N GLN A 307 -10.58 -22.05 -15.65
CA GLN A 307 -11.55 -21.83 -16.72
C GLN A 307 -11.17 -22.60 -17.99
N SER A 308 -9.90 -22.54 -18.40
CA SER A 308 -9.46 -23.08 -19.70
C SER A 308 -9.19 -24.58 -19.69
N THR A 309 -8.84 -25.15 -18.53
CA THR A 309 -8.35 -26.54 -18.45
C THR A 309 -9.20 -27.44 -17.56
N MET A 310 -10.07 -26.84 -16.74
CA MET A 310 -10.86 -27.56 -15.74
C MET A 310 -12.36 -27.28 -15.83
N SER A 311 -12.78 -26.44 -16.79
CA SER A 311 -14.18 -26.03 -17.00
C SER A 311 -14.85 -25.41 -15.77
N ARG A 312 -14.05 -24.87 -14.83
CA ARG A 312 -14.55 -24.21 -13.62
C ARG A 312 -14.35 -22.71 -13.74
N LYS A 313 -15.44 -21.95 -13.64
CA LYS A 313 -15.43 -20.49 -13.64
C LYS A 313 -15.49 -19.97 -12.20
N PHE A 314 -14.93 -18.78 -11.98
CA PHE A 314 -15.11 -18.07 -10.72
C PHE A 314 -16.57 -17.63 -10.57
N THR A 315 -17.09 -17.73 -9.34
CA THR A 315 -18.39 -17.18 -8.94
C THR A 315 -18.37 -15.65 -8.93
N LYS A 316 -19.52 -15.01 -8.69
CA LYS A 316 -19.59 -13.55 -8.52
C LYS A 316 -18.72 -13.09 -7.34
N GLN A 317 -18.88 -13.71 -6.17
CA GLN A 317 -18.08 -13.41 -4.97
C GLN A 317 -16.56 -13.50 -5.24
N GLN A 318 -16.09 -14.56 -5.89
CA GLN A 318 -14.66 -14.72 -6.19
C GLN A 318 -14.14 -13.67 -7.19
N LYS A 319 -15.01 -13.13 -8.05
CA LYS A 319 -14.66 -12.01 -8.92
C LYS A 319 -14.64 -10.69 -8.15
N ASN A 320 -15.51 -10.51 -7.16
CA ASN A 320 -15.50 -9.35 -6.28
C ASN A 320 -14.18 -9.28 -5.50
N VAL A 321 -13.79 -10.34 -4.79
CA VAL A 321 -12.48 -10.42 -4.10
C VAL A 321 -11.31 -10.03 -5.01
N LEU A 322 -11.33 -10.49 -6.27
CA LEU A 322 -10.31 -10.14 -7.25
C LEU A 322 -10.39 -8.66 -7.65
N ALA A 323 -11.60 -8.13 -7.85
CA ALA A 323 -11.83 -6.73 -8.10
C ALA A 323 -11.37 -5.84 -6.94
N ASP A 324 -11.67 -6.21 -5.70
CA ASP A 324 -11.27 -5.46 -4.50
C ASP A 324 -9.75 -5.43 -4.33
N LEU A 325 -9.08 -6.58 -4.51
CA LEU A 325 -7.61 -6.60 -4.58
C LEU A 325 -7.07 -5.80 -5.78
N GLY A 326 -7.79 -5.82 -6.90
CA GLY A 326 -7.49 -5.01 -8.09
C GLY A 326 -7.57 -3.50 -7.81
N THR A 327 -8.56 -3.07 -7.03
CA THR A 327 -8.75 -1.69 -6.57
C THR A 327 -7.60 -1.26 -5.68
N TRP A 328 -7.20 -2.08 -4.69
CA TRP A 328 -5.99 -1.83 -3.90
C TRP A 328 -4.74 -1.69 -4.77
N VAL A 329 -4.54 -2.58 -5.74
CA VAL A 329 -3.42 -2.48 -6.68
C VAL A 329 -3.50 -1.21 -7.53
N ALA A 330 -4.69 -0.75 -7.92
CA ALA A 330 -4.87 0.52 -8.63
C ALA A 330 -4.48 1.72 -7.75
N ALA A 331 -4.98 1.77 -6.52
CA ALA A 331 -4.69 2.82 -5.54
C ALA A 331 -3.18 2.92 -5.24
N LEU A 332 -2.51 1.78 -5.08
CA LEU A 332 -1.08 1.67 -4.84
C LEU A 332 -0.20 1.88 -6.09
N THR A 333 -0.81 2.10 -7.27
CA THR A 333 -0.06 2.29 -8.51
C THR A 333 0.34 3.76 -8.69
N THR A 334 1.63 3.99 -8.96
CA THR A 334 2.15 5.33 -9.23
C THR A 334 1.87 5.75 -10.68
N TYR A 335 1.96 7.05 -10.99
CA TYR A 335 1.69 7.60 -12.33
C TYR A 335 2.48 6.87 -13.46
N ARG A 336 3.72 6.45 -13.18
CA ARG A 336 4.57 5.73 -14.15
C ARG A 336 4.31 4.23 -14.20
N GLY A 337 3.32 3.72 -13.46
CA GLY A 337 3.02 2.30 -13.35
C GLY A 337 3.88 1.54 -12.34
N GLY A 338 4.72 2.25 -11.58
CA GLY A 338 5.40 1.69 -10.41
C GLY A 338 4.42 1.45 -9.26
N ILE A 339 4.95 1.13 -8.08
CA ILE A 339 4.17 0.86 -6.88
C ILE A 339 4.54 1.85 -5.76
N ALA A 340 3.60 2.16 -4.87
CA ALA A 340 3.83 2.93 -3.67
C ALA A 340 4.95 2.33 -2.82
N PHE A 341 5.76 3.18 -2.20
CA PHE A 341 6.97 2.84 -1.43
C PHE A 341 8.02 2.06 -2.23
N GLY A 342 7.89 2.07 -3.56
CA GLY A 342 8.82 1.45 -4.49
C GLY A 342 9.94 2.40 -4.92
N PRO A 343 11.04 1.86 -5.46
CA PRO A 343 12.13 2.67 -5.96
C PRO A 343 11.68 3.59 -7.11
N THR A 344 12.15 4.83 -7.08
CA THR A 344 11.88 5.80 -8.15
C THR A 344 12.51 5.33 -9.46
N GLY A 345 11.72 5.37 -10.55
CA GLY A 345 12.23 5.10 -11.90
C GLY A 345 12.17 3.65 -12.36
N LEU A 346 11.89 2.69 -11.47
CA LEU A 346 11.63 1.30 -11.87
C LEU A 346 10.33 1.21 -12.68
N THR A 347 10.44 0.81 -13.95
CA THR A 347 9.29 0.59 -14.84
C THR A 347 8.83 -0.86 -14.76
N MET A 348 7.53 -1.07 -14.55
CA MET A 348 6.94 -2.41 -14.45
C MET A 348 6.21 -2.74 -15.75
N ASP A 349 6.97 -3.00 -16.80
CA ASP A 349 6.44 -3.09 -18.17
C ASP A 349 5.47 -4.28 -18.33
N ASP A 350 5.80 -5.44 -17.76
CA ASP A 350 4.94 -6.63 -17.84
C ASP A 350 3.60 -6.42 -17.12
N ASP A 351 3.54 -5.55 -16.12
CA ASP A 351 2.31 -5.20 -15.41
C ASP A 351 1.47 -4.19 -16.18
N THR A 352 2.13 -3.21 -16.81
CA THR A 352 1.48 -1.98 -17.31
C THR A 352 1.25 -1.96 -18.82
N ALA A 353 1.88 -2.86 -19.57
CA ALA A 353 1.68 -3.04 -20.99
C ALA A 353 0.26 -3.52 -21.34
N LYS A 354 -0.12 -3.38 -22.62
CA LYS A 354 -1.37 -3.95 -23.14
C LYS A 354 -1.31 -5.49 -23.03
N GLY A 355 -2.34 -6.09 -22.44
CA GLY A 355 -2.36 -7.50 -22.05
C GLY A 355 -1.46 -7.83 -20.86
N GLY A 356 -0.97 -6.83 -20.12
CA GLY A 356 -0.23 -6.97 -18.86
C GLY A 356 -1.14 -7.24 -17.67
N LEU A 357 -0.58 -7.24 -16.46
CA LEU A 357 -1.31 -7.52 -15.22
C LEU A 357 -2.53 -6.60 -15.05
N LEU A 358 -2.31 -5.28 -15.12
CA LEU A 358 -3.34 -4.29 -14.83
C LEU A 358 -4.45 -4.32 -15.89
N ASP A 359 -4.09 -4.48 -17.17
CA ASP A 359 -5.05 -4.62 -18.28
C ASP A 359 -5.87 -5.91 -18.16
N THR A 360 -5.24 -7.00 -17.70
CA THR A 360 -5.94 -8.28 -17.47
C THR A 360 -6.89 -8.19 -16.29
N ALA A 361 -6.49 -7.52 -15.20
CA ALA A 361 -7.34 -7.31 -14.03
C ALA A 361 -8.64 -6.57 -14.37
N CYS A 362 -8.58 -5.60 -15.30
CA CYS A 362 -9.75 -4.88 -15.80
C CYS A 362 -10.80 -5.78 -16.48
N SER A 363 -10.51 -7.05 -16.79
CA SER A 363 -11.52 -7.98 -17.33
C SER A 363 -12.44 -8.59 -16.25
N CYS A 364 -12.12 -8.39 -14.97
CA CYS A 364 -12.89 -8.86 -13.83
C CYS A 364 -14.05 -7.93 -13.52
N ASP A 365 -13.75 -6.64 -13.54
CA ASP A 365 -14.69 -5.54 -13.40
C ASP A 365 -14.24 -4.40 -14.33
N PRO A 366 -14.68 -4.41 -15.60
CA PRO A 366 -14.26 -3.40 -16.56
C PRO A 366 -14.81 -2.01 -16.26
N ASP A 367 -15.91 -1.93 -15.53
CA ASP A 367 -16.60 -0.67 -15.27
C ASP A 367 -15.90 0.08 -14.14
N ALA A 368 -15.43 -0.62 -13.09
CA ALA A 368 -14.69 0.02 -11.99
C ALA A 368 -13.18 0.07 -12.18
N LEU A 369 -12.55 -1.06 -12.53
CA LEU A 369 -11.09 -1.15 -12.54
C LEU A 369 -10.45 -0.42 -13.71
N ARG A 370 -11.12 -0.35 -14.88
CA ARG A 370 -10.52 0.31 -16.04
C ARG A 370 -10.41 1.83 -15.83
N PRO A 371 -11.45 2.54 -15.36
CA PRO A 371 -11.32 3.93 -14.94
C PRO A 371 -10.24 4.11 -13.87
N ALA A 372 -10.25 3.30 -12.79
CA ALA A 372 -9.28 3.42 -11.70
C ALA A 372 -7.83 3.24 -12.16
N MET A 373 -7.53 2.20 -12.94
CA MET A 373 -6.18 1.93 -13.48
C MET A 373 -5.72 2.99 -14.48
N ASN A 374 -6.64 3.59 -15.24
CA ASN A 374 -6.32 4.69 -16.14
C ASN A 374 -6.05 5.98 -15.37
N ALA A 375 -6.86 6.28 -14.35
CA ALA A 375 -6.74 7.46 -13.51
C ALA A 375 -5.43 7.42 -12.70
N ALA A 376 -5.14 6.29 -12.04
CA ALA A 376 -3.89 6.05 -11.30
C ALA A 376 -2.61 6.19 -12.15
N ARG A 377 -2.74 6.05 -13.48
CA ARG A 377 -1.66 6.23 -14.46
C ARG A 377 -1.71 7.57 -15.19
N GLY A 378 -2.63 8.46 -14.82
CA GLY A 378 -2.84 9.77 -15.43
C GLY A 378 -3.21 9.72 -16.92
N LYS A 379 -3.90 8.65 -17.35
CA LYS A 379 -4.43 8.49 -18.71
C LYS A 379 -5.84 9.06 -18.87
N SER A 380 -6.56 9.22 -17.77
CA SER A 380 -7.84 9.91 -17.69
C SER A 380 -7.75 11.00 -16.62
N GLN A 381 -8.57 12.03 -16.78
CA GLN A 381 -8.81 13.05 -15.76
C GLN A 381 -10.24 12.86 -15.27
N THR A 382 -10.46 13.02 -13.97
CA THR A 382 -11.80 13.06 -13.36
C THR A 382 -12.49 14.39 -13.66
N GLY A 383 -11.71 15.48 -13.67
CA GLY A 383 -12.20 16.81 -13.97
C GLY A 383 -13.20 17.33 -12.94
N GLY A 384 -13.07 16.92 -11.67
CA GLY A 384 -14.01 17.26 -10.60
C GLY A 384 -15.36 16.54 -10.66
N ARG A 385 -15.52 15.56 -11.57
CA ARG A 385 -16.71 14.70 -11.60
C ARG A 385 -16.72 13.76 -10.41
N LEU A 386 -17.92 13.46 -9.92
CA LEU A 386 -18.11 12.60 -8.75
C LEU A 386 -17.73 11.16 -9.10
N VAL A 387 -17.28 10.42 -8.08
CA VAL A 387 -16.73 9.05 -8.21
C VAL A 387 -17.72 8.13 -8.93
N TRP A 388 -18.99 8.17 -8.57
CA TRP A 388 -20.05 7.36 -9.17
C TRP A 388 -20.34 7.72 -10.64
N GLU A 389 -20.17 8.99 -11.05
CA GLU A 389 -20.36 9.42 -12.44
C GLU A 389 -19.33 8.80 -13.38
N LEU A 390 -18.18 8.40 -12.84
CA LEU A 390 -17.09 7.78 -13.57
C LEU A 390 -16.93 6.28 -13.25
N SER A 391 -17.85 5.72 -12.45
CA SER A 391 -17.77 4.35 -11.92
C SER A 391 -16.43 4.07 -11.22
N LEU A 392 -15.83 5.08 -10.59
CA LEU A 392 -14.59 4.90 -9.84
C LEU A 392 -14.89 4.27 -8.47
N PRO A 393 -13.93 3.57 -7.85
CA PRO A 393 -14.00 3.20 -6.44
C PRO A 393 -13.88 4.42 -5.52
N GLU A 394 -14.12 4.21 -4.23
CA GLU A 394 -13.87 5.22 -3.19
C GLU A 394 -12.47 5.84 -3.27
N THR A 395 -12.34 7.07 -2.79
CA THR A 395 -11.08 7.84 -2.83
C THR A 395 -10.20 7.63 -1.60
N VAL A 396 -10.73 6.93 -0.58
CA VAL A 396 -10.00 6.43 0.57
C VAL A 396 -10.01 4.90 0.59
N HIS A 397 -8.87 4.32 0.94
CA HIS A 397 -8.74 2.89 1.22
C HIS A 397 -7.90 2.72 2.48
N HIS A 398 -8.48 2.13 3.52
CA HIS A 398 -7.81 1.85 4.78
C HIS A 398 -8.00 0.37 5.15
N CYS A 399 -6.94 -0.28 5.60
CA CYS A 399 -6.98 -1.65 6.08
C CYS A 399 -6.16 -1.77 7.36
N ASP A 400 -6.85 -1.78 8.50
CA ASP A 400 -6.18 -1.80 9.80
C ASP A 400 -5.35 -3.07 10.03
N GLN A 401 -5.81 -4.22 9.54
CA GLN A 401 -5.07 -5.48 9.65
C GLN A 401 -3.72 -5.44 8.90
N SER A 402 -3.68 -4.81 7.73
CA SER A 402 -2.44 -4.65 6.95
C SER A 402 -1.61 -3.43 7.36
N LYS A 403 -2.19 -2.55 8.20
CA LYS A 403 -1.65 -1.27 8.64
C LYS A 403 -1.27 -0.37 7.46
N LEU A 404 -2.19 -0.22 6.51
CA LEU A 404 -2.01 0.51 5.26
C LEU A 404 -3.20 1.42 4.97
N ALA A 405 -2.93 2.66 4.57
CA ALA A 405 -3.94 3.60 4.09
C ALA A 405 -3.50 4.32 2.80
N VAL A 406 -4.48 4.62 1.96
CA VAL A 406 -4.37 5.46 0.76
C VAL A 406 -5.48 6.49 0.82
N MET A 407 -5.12 7.77 0.80
CA MET A 407 -6.07 8.89 0.86
C MET A 407 -5.85 9.79 -0.37
N MET A 408 -6.86 9.94 -1.21
CA MET A 408 -6.78 10.69 -2.46
C MET A 408 -7.79 11.83 -2.45
N CYS A 409 -7.41 13.01 -2.94
CA CYS A 409 -8.42 14.07 -3.12
C CYS A 409 -9.44 13.66 -4.20
N GLU A 410 -8.91 13.12 -5.29
CA GLU A 410 -9.64 12.47 -6.39
C GLU A 410 -8.71 11.41 -6.99
N TRP A 411 -9.26 10.49 -7.81
CA TRP A 411 -8.44 9.52 -8.56
C TRP A 411 -7.51 10.16 -9.61
N ASP A 412 -7.67 11.45 -9.92
CA ASP A 412 -6.75 12.17 -10.79
C ASP A 412 -5.38 12.35 -10.09
N VAL A 413 -4.36 11.69 -10.64
CA VAL A 413 -2.97 11.79 -10.17
C VAL A 413 -2.38 13.20 -10.13
N SER A 414 -3.08 14.22 -10.63
CA SER A 414 -2.67 15.62 -10.56
C SER A 414 -3.19 16.37 -9.33
N VAL A 415 -4.11 15.82 -8.54
CA VAL A 415 -4.82 16.59 -7.49
C VAL A 415 -4.32 16.36 -6.06
N GLY A 416 -3.42 15.39 -5.86
CA GLY A 416 -2.83 15.09 -4.56
C GLY A 416 -3.33 13.77 -3.98
N ARG A 417 -2.41 13.04 -3.33
CA ARG A 417 -2.69 11.79 -2.62
C ARG A 417 -1.60 11.50 -1.59
N VAL A 418 -1.96 10.71 -0.59
CA VAL A 418 -1.07 10.27 0.49
C VAL A 418 -1.17 8.75 0.61
N HIS A 419 -0.01 8.09 0.67
CA HIS A 419 0.10 6.68 1.05
C HIS A 419 0.76 6.59 2.43
N ILE A 420 0.24 5.70 3.28
CA ILE A 420 0.67 5.53 4.66
C ILE A 420 0.83 4.04 4.94
N ASP A 421 2.05 3.59 5.24
CA ASP A 421 2.30 2.25 5.79
C ASP A 421 2.77 2.42 7.23
N TYR A 422 1.92 1.99 8.16
CA TYR A 422 2.14 2.08 9.60
C TYR A 422 2.31 0.71 10.26
N SER A 423 2.67 -0.31 9.46
CA SER A 423 2.95 -1.66 9.94
C SER A 423 4.24 -1.78 10.76
N GLY A 424 5.21 -0.89 10.50
CA GLY A 424 6.47 -0.81 11.23
C GLY A 424 6.40 0.14 12.44
N GLN A 425 7.42 0.07 13.31
CA GLN A 425 7.55 1.03 14.42
C GLN A 425 7.75 2.47 13.90
N THR A 426 8.51 2.63 12.81
CA THR A 426 8.62 3.86 12.02
C THR A 426 7.74 3.75 10.80
N MET A 427 6.83 4.69 10.64
CA MET A 427 5.88 4.74 9.54
C MET A 427 6.56 5.13 8.23
N GLN A 428 6.11 4.59 7.10
CA GLN A 428 6.46 5.08 5.78
C GLN A 428 5.34 5.99 5.24
N ILE A 429 5.73 7.09 4.62
CA ILE A 429 4.80 8.01 3.98
C ILE A 429 5.25 8.32 2.56
N GLU A 430 4.29 8.45 1.64
CA GLU A 430 4.47 9.12 0.37
C GLU A 430 3.35 10.15 0.17
N ALA A 431 3.71 11.43 0.02
CA ALA A 431 2.78 12.47 -0.35
C ALA A 431 3.09 12.97 -1.76
N PHE A 432 2.07 13.02 -2.62
CA PHE A 432 2.22 13.34 -4.03
C PHE A 432 1.73 14.76 -4.35
N GLY A 433 2.66 15.60 -4.81
CA GLY A 433 2.35 16.88 -5.44
C GLY A 433 2.17 16.67 -6.95
N LYS A 434 0.92 16.54 -7.40
CA LYS A 434 0.60 16.09 -8.76
C LYS A 434 1.18 14.68 -9.00
N LYS A 435 1.74 14.44 -10.20
CA LYS A 435 2.20 13.11 -10.67
C LYS A 435 3.47 12.58 -10.00
N ARG A 436 4.02 13.24 -8.97
CA ARG A 436 5.31 12.91 -8.34
C ARG A 436 5.21 13.02 -6.82
N ALA A 437 5.91 12.14 -6.11
CA ALA A 437 6.10 12.27 -4.68
C ALA A 437 6.94 13.52 -4.39
N VAL A 438 6.53 14.28 -3.39
CA VAL A 438 7.26 15.44 -2.83
C VAL A 438 7.84 15.12 -1.44
N ILE A 439 7.17 14.21 -0.72
CA ILE A 439 7.66 13.56 0.50
C ILE A 439 7.61 12.06 0.24
N ALA A 440 8.68 11.33 0.56
CA ALA A 440 8.75 9.89 0.36
C ALA A 440 9.81 9.24 1.26
N GLY A 441 9.39 8.40 2.21
CA GLY A 441 10.30 7.61 3.04
C GLY A 441 9.83 7.43 4.49
N PRO A 442 10.73 7.03 5.41
CA PRO A 442 10.43 6.87 6.83
C PRO A 442 10.12 8.21 7.49
N TRP A 443 8.96 8.32 8.14
CA TRP A 443 8.61 9.46 8.99
C TRP A 443 9.04 9.19 10.43
N GLU A 444 10.21 9.72 10.78
CA GLU A 444 10.83 9.56 12.09
C GLU A 444 10.36 10.65 13.06
N SER A 445 10.20 10.27 14.32
CA SER A 445 9.89 11.19 15.42
C SER A 445 10.87 10.99 16.57
N SER A 446 11.16 12.05 17.32
CA SER A 446 11.93 12.02 18.56
C SER A 446 11.21 12.88 19.59
N ILE A 447 11.10 12.36 20.81
CA ILE A 447 10.41 12.99 21.93
C ILE A 447 11.35 13.02 23.13
N GLU A 448 11.49 14.20 23.74
CA GLU A 448 12.14 14.35 25.04
C GLU A 448 11.13 14.89 26.06
N ILE A 449 11.11 14.28 27.25
CA ILE A 449 10.30 14.72 28.39
C ILE A 449 11.26 15.10 29.52
N ASN A 450 11.22 16.37 29.94
CA ASN A 450 12.16 16.94 30.92
C ASN A 450 13.64 16.68 30.58
N GLY A 451 13.98 16.71 29.29
CA GLY A 451 15.32 16.45 28.78
C GLY A 451 15.70 14.98 28.68
N ASN A 452 14.82 14.04 29.05
CA ASN A 452 15.04 12.61 28.87
C ASN A 452 14.44 12.13 27.56
N GLU A 453 15.23 11.46 26.73
CA GLU A 453 14.78 10.85 25.47
C GLU A 453 13.76 9.73 25.74
N GLN A 454 12.70 9.70 24.94
CA GLN A 454 11.67 8.68 24.97
C GLN A 454 11.76 7.76 23.75
N ARG A 455 11.24 6.54 23.88
CA ARG A 455 11.23 5.53 22.80
C ARG A 455 9.84 4.95 22.62
N PRO A 456 9.46 4.53 21.41
CA PRO A 456 8.18 3.85 21.20
C PRO A 456 8.17 2.50 21.92
N THR A 457 7.05 2.19 22.59
CA THR A 457 6.85 0.96 23.39
C THR A 457 5.80 0.02 22.80
N GLY A 458 5.18 0.38 21.66
CA GLY A 458 4.14 -0.42 21.02
C GLY A 458 4.01 -0.16 19.52
N PRO A 459 3.15 -0.92 18.83
CA PRO A 459 2.83 -0.68 17.43
C PRO A 459 1.97 0.59 17.27
N TRP A 460 1.82 1.03 16.02
CA TRP A 460 0.79 2.00 15.67
C TRP A 460 -0.60 1.33 15.65
N VAL A 461 -1.60 2.04 16.16
CA VAL A 461 -3.00 1.61 16.19
C VAL A 461 -3.86 2.72 15.60
N SER A 462 -4.83 2.36 14.74
CA SER A 462 -5.82 3.33 14.28
C SER A 462 -6.85 3.58 15.37
N THR A 463 -7.06 4.84 15.73
CA THR A 463 -7.99 5.25 16.80
C THR A 463 -9.21 5.97 16.26
N CYS A 464 -9.11 6.65 15.11
CA CYS A 464 -10.24 7.28 14.47
C CYS A 464 -10.09 7.27 12.96
N GLU A 465 -11.18 6.97 12.24
CA GLU A 465 -11.30 7.12 10.80
C GLU A 465 -12.63 7.81 10.51
N TYR A 466 -12.59 8.85 9.67
CA TYR A 466 -13.78 9.53 9.19
C TYR A 466 -13.62 9.86 7.71
N THR A 467 -14.66 9.62 6.93
CA THR A 467 -14.67 9.94 5.51
C THR A 467 -16.05 10.37 5.06
N ASP A 468 -16.09 11.39 4.21
CA ASP A 468 -17.29 11.85 3.53
C ASP A 468 -16.93 12.44 2.15
N ASP A 469 -17.84 13.26 1.60
CA ASP A 469 -17.65 13.93 0.31
C ASP A 469 -16.58 15.03 0.32
N ASP A 470 -16.30 15.65 1.48
CA ASP A 470 -15.38 16.77 1.65
C ASP A 470 -13.99 16.34 2.12
N VAL A 471 -13.90 15.28 2.92
CA VAL A 471 -12.70 14.94 3.69
C VAL A 471 -12.45 13.44 3.82
N HIS A 472 -11.17 13.11 3.93
CA HIS A 472 -10.71 11.86 4.53
C HIS A 472 -9.86 12.19 5.74
N TYR A 473 -10.14 11.56 6.87
CA TYR A 473 -9.46 11.77 8.14
C TYR A 473 -9.07 10.44 8.76
N LEU A 474 -7.82 10.34 9.21
CA LEU A 474 -7.27 9.17 9.88
C LEU A 474 -6.40 9.61 11.05
N GLU A 475 -6.63 9.01 12.21
CA GLU A 475 -5.85 9.22 13.43
C GLU A 475 -5.22 7.90 13.88
N LEU A 476 -3.90 7.95 14.10
CA LEU A 476 -3.09 6.82 14.52
C LEU A 476 -2.39 7.14 15.84
N GLU A 477 -2.29 6.19 16.74
CA GLU A 477 -1.59 6.33 18.01
C GLU A 477 -0.45 5.33 18.15
N GLN A 478 0.62 5.78 18.80
CA GLN A 478 1.70 4.94 19.26
C GLN A 478 2.02 5.27 20.71
N SER A 479 2.14 4.22 21.53
CA SER A 479 2.59 4.33 22.90
C SER A 479 4.10 4.57 22.99
N TRP A 480 4.53 5.51 23.83
CA TRP A 480 5.94 5.81 24.08
C TRP A 480 6.29 5.69 25.56
N SER A 481 7.59 5.61 25.88
CA SER A 481 8.10 5.66 27.24
C SER A 481 7.83 7.04 27.88
N GLY A 482 7.98 7.13 29.20
CA GLY A 482 7.73 8.40 29.90
C GLY A 482 6.25 8.75 30.07
N GLY A 483 5.36 7.77 29.87
CA GLY A 483 3.93 7.91 30.11
C GLY A 483 3.23 8.81 29.09
N VAL A 484 3.72 8.87 27.85
CA VAL A 484 3.13 9.65 26.76
C VAL A 484 2.71 8.75 25.59
N ILE A 485 1.85 9.30 24.75
CA ILE A 485 1.48 8.78 23.44
C ILE A 485 1.86 9.79 22.37
N LEU A 486 2.27 9.29 21.22
CA LEU A 486 2.39 10.05 19.99
C LEU A 486 1.16 9.74 19.15
N GLN A 487 0.34 10.75 18.91
CA GLN A 487 -0.84 10.63 18.07
C GLN A 487 -0.58 11.39 16.76
N ARG A 488 -0.84 10.75 15.62
CA ARG A 488 -0.59 11.29 14.29
C ARG A 488 -1.89 11.37 13.52
N GLN A 489 -2.21 12.54 13.00
CA GLN A 489 -3.42 12.77 12.21
C GLN A 489 -3.05 13.03 10.74
N PHE A 490 -3.88 12.49 9.87
CA PHE A 490 -3.89 12.72 8.44
C PHE A 490 -5.26 13.25 8.06
N MET A 491 -5.32 14.40 7.39
CA MET A 491 -6.58 14.91 6.85
C MET A 491 -6.36 15.32 5.40
N THR A 492 -7.12 14.75 4.47
CA THR A 492 -7.13 15.16 3.06
C THR A 492 -8.44 15.89 2.81
N VAL A 493 -8.38 17.20 2.56
CA VAL A 493 -9.55 18.00 2.15
C VAL A 493 -9.63 17.93 0.63
N ARG A 494 -10.65 17.25 0.14
CA ARG A 494 -10.73 16.76 -1.25
C ARG A 494 -10.83 17.92 -2.24
N ASP A 495 -11.87 18.74 -2.10
CA ASP A 495 -12.14 19.86 -2.99
C ASP A 495 -11.04 20.92 -2.97
N ASP A 496 -10.46 21.12 -1.78
CA ASP A 496 -9.38 22.07 -1.61
C ASP A 496 -8.03 21.53 -2.05
N ARG A 497 -7.85 20.21 -2.21
CA ARG A 497 -6.56 19.59 -2.58
C ARG A 497 -5.45 19.95 -1.60
N THR A 498 -5.78 19.85 -0.32
CA THR A 498 -4.87 20.11 0.79
C THR A 498 -4.78 18.92 1.73
N VAL A 499 -3.62 18.74 2.34
CA VAL A 499 -3.36 17.69 3.30
C VAL A 499 -2.82 18.28 4.60
N LEU A 500 -3.40 17.89 5.72
CA LEU A 500 -2.85 18.09 7.05
C LEU A 500 -2.08 16.84 7.45
N LEU A 501 -0.82 17.03 7.87
CA LEU A 501 -0.03 16.06 8.60
C LEU A 501 0.24 16.65 9.98
N SER A 502 -0.09 15.96 11.06
CA SER A 502 0.16 16.52 12.39
C SER A 502 0.47 15.47 13.42
N ASP A 503 1.41 15.79 14.31
CA ASP A 503 1.71 14.98 15.49
C ASP A 503 1.25 15.73 16.76
N SER A 504 0.68 14.98 17.70
CA SER A 504 0.39 15.39 19.07
C SER A 504 1.20 14.55 20.05
N VAL A 505 1.80 15.19 21.06
CA VAL A 505 2.38 14.48 22.20
C VAL A 505 1.44 14.69 23.38
N LEU A 506 0.82 13.61 23.85
CA LEU A 506 -0.19 13.64 24.90
C LEU A 506 0.21 12.71 26.06
N PRO A 507 -0.21 12.99 27.29
CA PRO A 507 -0.12 12.01 28.37
C PRO A 507 -0.91 10.74 28.03
N ARG A 508 -0.37 9.57 28.35
CA ARG A 508 -1.05 8.29 28.16
C ARG A 508 -2.29 8.16 29.03
N ASP A 509 -2.23 8.67 30.25
CA ASP A 509 -3.39 8.78 31.12
C ASP A 509 -4.10 10.10 30.83
N PRO A 510 -5.31 10.10 30.25
CA PRO A 510 -6.06 11.34 29.97
C PRO A 510 -6.37 12.14 31.23
N ALA A 511 -6.38 11.49 32.41
CA ALA A 511 -6.58 12.15 33.70
C ALA A 511 -5.30 12.86 34.21
N ASP A 512 -4.15 12.68 33.58
CA ASP A 512 -2.90 13.36 33.93
C ASP A 512 -3.00 14.86 33.63
N LYS A 513 -3.24 15.65 34.68
CA LYS A 513 -3.29 17.12 34.62
C LYS A 513 -1.92 17.77 34.87
N THR A 514 -0.83 17.03 34.68
CA THR A 514 0.51 17.59 34.86
C THR A 514 0.86 18.53 33.69
N HIS A 515 1.02 19.81 34.00
CA HIS A 515 1.32 20.87 33.02
C HIS A 515 2.78 21.36 33.07
N ASP A 516 3.60 20.89 34.01
CA ASP A 516 4.96 21.40 34.22
C ASP A 516 6.04 20.66 33.42
N ARG A 517 5.73 19.47 32.89
CA ARG A 517 6.66 18.66 32.10
C ARG A 517 7.05 19.39 30.82
N THR A 518 8.34 19.65 30.62
CA THR A 518 8.83 20.20 29.35
C THR A 518 8.84 19.11 28.30
N VAL A 519 8.19 19.37 27.17
CA VAL A 519 8.15 18.47 26.02
C VAL A 519 8.97 19.10 24.89
N ARG A 520 9.91 18.34 24.34
CA ARG A 520 10.55 18.67 23.06
C ARG A 520 10.23 17.58 22.07
N TYR A 521 9.85 17.98 20.88
CA TYR A 521 9.47 17.10 19.80
C TYR A 521 10.26 17.48 18.56
N SER A 522 10.69 16.48 17.80
CA SER A 522 11.12 16.69 16.42
C SER A 522 10.61 15.57 15.53
N SER A 523 10.25 15.93 14.31
CA SER A 523 9.96 15.00 13.23
C SER A 523 10.87 15.24 12.06
N ARG A 524 11.28 14.14 11.42
CA ARG A 524 12.03 14.13 10.17
C ARG A 524 11.14 13.55 9.08
N LEU A 525 10.87 14.34 8.06
CA LEU A 525 10.07 14.00 6.89
C LEU A 525 10.97 14.01 5.65
N PRO A 526 11.26 12.87 5.02
CA PRO A 526 12.13 12.80 3.86
C PRO A 526 11.52 13.50 2.65
N VAL A 527 12.25 14.45 2.07
CA VAL A 527 11.89 15.07 0.79
C VAL A 527 12.33 14.14 -0.33
N ALA A 528 11.45 13.93 -1.31
CA ALA A 528 11.75 13.01 -2.42
C ALA A 528 13.00 13.49 -3.20
N GLU A 529 13.88 12.55 -3.58
CA GLU A 529 15.22 12.79 -4.17
C GLU A 529 15.28 13.86 -5.29
N ASP A 530 14.24 13.90 -6.13
CA ASP A 530 14.15 14.82 -7.28
C ASP A 530 13.49 16.18 -6.93
N THR A 531 13.14 16.43 -5.67
CA THR A 531 12.38 17.60 -5.22
C THR A 531 13.29 18.59 -4.52
N LYS A 532 13.19 19.88 -4.90
CA LYS A 532 13.93 20.96 -4.25
C LYS A 532 13.03 21.71 -3.29
N ALA A 533 13.48 21.93 -2.07
CA ALA A 533 12.83 22.86 -1.16
C ALA A 533 13.33 24.29 -1.42
N LYS A 534 12.40 25.21 -1.58
CA LYS A 534 12.65 26.65 -1.61
C LYS A 534 12.00 27.27 -0.38
N GLU A 535 12.83 27.69 0.55
CA GLU A 535 12.39 28.47 1.71
C GLU A 535 12.06 29.91 1.31
N GLU A 536 11.01 30.48 1.89
CA GLU A 536 10.74 31.92 1.76
C GLU A 536 11.64 32.73 2.72
N PRO A 537 12.14 33.92 2.29
CA PRO A 537 13.14 34.67 3.05
C PRO A 537 12.56 35.41 4.26
N GLU A 538 11.29 35.84 4.19
CA GLU A 538 10.65 36.62 5.26
C GLU A 538 9.74 35.77 6.15
N THR A 539 9.15 34.73 5.56
CA THR A 539 8.15 33.87 6.19
C THR A 539 8.62 32.42 6.28
N ARG A 540 7.94 31.61 7.09
CA ARG A 540 8.35 30.22 7.40
C ARG A 540 7.72 29.14 6.52
N GLU A 541 7.00 29.48 5.45
CA GLU A 541 6.57 28.47 4.49
C GLU A 541 7.73 27.96 3.64
N VAL A 542 7.53 26.78 3.06
CA VAL A 542 8.45 26.18 2.10
C VAL A 542 7.69 25.76 0.85
N ILE A 543 8.26 26.04 -0.31
CA ILE A 543 7.76 25.54 -1.59
C ILE A 543 8.63 24.34 -1.99
N LEU A 544 8.04 23.15 -2.01
CA LEU A 544 8.62 21.98 -2.64
C LEU A 544 8.39 22.07 -4.14
N ALA A 545 9.47 22.02 -4.93
CA ALA A 545 9.41 22.17 -6.37
C ALA A 545 10.12 21.01 -7.09
N HIS A 546 9.39 20.39 -8.03
CA HIS A 546 9.95 19.50 -9.03
C HIS A 546 9.53 19.97 -10.42
N LYS A 547 10.46 20.59 -11.16
CA LYS A 547 10.18 21.24 -12.45
C LYS A 547 9.06 22.30 -12.31
N ARG A 548 7.90 22.08 -12.95
CA ARG A 548 6.72 22.95 -12.89
C ARG A 548 5.71 22.54 -11.80
N ASN A 549 5.95 21.43 -11.11
CA ASN A 549 5.11 20.99 -10.02
C ASN A 549 5.61 21.62 -8.73
N GLN A 550 4.67 22.18 -7.96
CA GLN A 550 4.96 22.86 -6.71
C GLN A 550 3.96 22.37 -5.66
N THR A 551 4.41 22.29 -4.42
CA THR A 551 3.60 22.07 -3.23
C THR A 551 4.02 23.08 -2.17
N LEU A 552 3.07 23.78 -1.59
CA LEU A 552 3.32 24.70 -0.49
C LEU A 552 3.21 23.93 0.84
N VAL A 553 4.16 24.14 1.73
CA VAL A 553 4.24 23.52 3.06
C VAL A 553 4.26 24.62 4.11
N VAL A 554 3.31 24.59 5.06
CA VAL A 554 3.14 25.61 6.09
C VAL A 554 3.17 24.98 7.49
N PRO A 555 4.17 25.30 8.33
CA PRO A 555 4.22 24.84 9.72
C PRO A 555 3.31 25.71 10.60
N LEU A 556 2.10 25.23 10.87
CA LEU A 556 1.04 26.05 11.47
C LEU A 556 1.32 26.44 12.93
N SER A 557 2.06 25.61 13.68
CA SER A 557 2.52 25.91 15.04
C SER A 557 3.68 26.91 15.08
N ALA A 558 4.30 27.21 13.93
CA ALA A 558 5.33 28.23 13.83
C ALA A 558 4.72 29.60 13.52
N ASN A 559 5.34 30.66 14.05
CA ASN A 559 4.94 32.02 13.67
C ASN A 559 5.22 32.26 12.18
N GLU A 560 4.43 33.11 11.53
CA GLU A 560 4.62 33.40 10.10
C GLU A 560 5.98 34.01 9.80
N TRP A 561 6.31 35.11 10.47
CA TRP A 561 7.49 35.92 10.19
C TRP A 561 8.75 35.40 10.87
N ARG A 562 9.82 35.20 10.10
CA ARG A 562 11.11 34.67 10.60
C ARG A 562 11.74 35.51 11.72
N VAL A 563 11.48 36.81 11.73
CA VAL A 563 12.05 37.76 12.71
C VAL A 563 11.45 37.64 14.13
N GLY A 564 10.42 36.81 14.33
CA GLY A 564 9.82 36.60 15.66
C GLY A 564 10.25 35.29 16.33
N ALA A 565 10.28 35.28 17.66
CA ALA A 565 10.42 34.05 18.44
C ALA A 565 9.28 33.08 18.10
N THR A 566 9.53 31.78 18.12
CA THR A 566 8.50 30.76 17.86
C THR A 566 8.83 29.47 18.58
N ALA A 567 7.79 28.75 19.00
CA ALA A 567 7.91 27.47 19.69
C ALA A 567 8.13 26.29 18.73
N ALA A 568 7.95 26.51 17.42
CA ALA A 568 8.14 25.51 16.39
C ALA A 568 8.91 26.06 15.18
N ALA A 569 9.66 25.20 14.51
CA ALA A 569 10.43 25.55 13.32
C ALA A 569 10.45 24.40 12.32
N LEU A 570 10.33 24.73 11.05
CA LEU A 570 10.55 23.82 9.93
C LEU A 570 11.83 24.26 9.23
N ARG A 571 12.76 23.32 9.03
CA ARG A 571 14.00 23.57 8.28
C ARG A 571 14.34 22.40 7.38
N MET A 572 14.99 22.69 6.25
CA MET A 572 15.63 21.65 5.47
C MET A 572 16.96 21.24 6.12
N THR A 573 17.24 19.94 6.15
CA THR A 573 18.53 19.38 6.58
C THR A 573 19.41 19.06 5.37
N ASP A 574 20.71 18.92 5.60
CA ASP A 574 21.68 18.61 4.53
C ASP A 574 21.41 17.26 3.85
N ASP A 575 20.79 16.32 4.56
CA ASP A 575 20.41 14.99 4.09
C ASP A 575 18.99 14.93 3.49
N GLN A 576 18.45 16.06 3.01
CA GLN A 576 17.15 16.16 2.32
C GLN A 576 15.94 15.75 3.16
N ASN A 577 15.93 16.10 4.46
CA ASN A 577 14.76 15.94 5.31
C ASN A 577 14.21 17.30 5.73
N PHE A 578 12.89 17.39 5.82
CA PHE A 578 12.28 18.41 6.65
C PHE A 578 12.40 18.01 8.11
N LEU A 579 13.09 18.83 8.89
CA LEU A 579 13.06 18.75 10.34
C LEU A 579 12.05 19.75 10.89
N LEU A 580 10.92 19.22 11.35
CA LEU A 580 9.91 19.96 12.10
C LEU A 580 10.18 19.79 13.58
N SER A 581 10.65 20.84 14.26
CA SER A 581 10.92 20.81 15.70
C SER A 581 9.93 21.70 16.45
N ALA A 582 9.45 21.25 17.61
CA ALA A 582 8.58 22.02 18.48
C ALA A 582 8.92 21.81 19.97
N SER A 583 8.57 22.77 20.81
CA SER A 583 8.72 22.67 22.27
C SER A 583 7.56 23.30 23.00
N GLY A 584 7.22 22.75 24.16
CA GLY A 584 6.09 23.21 24.96
C GLY A 584 6.06 22.55 26.32
N LYS A 585 4.90 22.62 26.99
CA LYS A 585 4.70 22.10 28.35
C LYS A 585 3.49 21.20 28.41
N GLY A 586 3.59 20.05 29.07
CA GLY A 586 2.52 19.07 29.24
C GLY A 586 2.15 18.33 27.96
N ARG A 587 1.62 19.06 26.97
CA ARG A 587 1.10 18.57 25.69
C ARG A 587 1.64 19.41 24.53
N LEU A 588 1.67 18.80 23.35
CA LEU A 588 2.06 19.49 22.11
C LEU A 588 1.14 19.08 20.96
N TYR A 589 0.90 20.02 20.05
CA TYR A 589 0.30 19.77 18.75
C TYR A 589 1.10 20.49 17.66
N VAL A 590 1.54 19.75 16.65
CA VAL A 590 2.50 20.23 15.65
C VAL A 590 1.98 19.99 14.22
N PRO A 591 1.00 20.78 13.77
CA PRO A 591 0.39 20.63 12.45
C PRO A 591 1.24 21.21 11.31
N LEU A 592 1.30 20.45 10.22
CA LEU A 592 1.94 20.78 8.95
C LEU A 592 0.88 20.74 7.83
N TRP A 593 0.64 21.88 7.20
CA TRP A 593 -0.32 22.00 6.11
C TRP A 593 0.38 21.92 4.75
N LEU A 594 -0.10 21.04 3.88
CA LEU A 594 0.36 20.87 2.51
C LEU A 594 -0.74 21.32 1.56
N ASP A 595 -0.38 22.20 0.63
CA ASP A 595 -1.29 22.69 -0.40
C ASP A 595 -0.76 22.32 -1.80
N PHE A 596 -1.57 21.57 -2.56
CA PHE A 596 -1.24 21.09 -3.91
C PHE A 596 -1.78 22.00 -5.02
N GLN A 597 -2.54 23.03 -4.69
CA GLN A 597 -3.22 23.89 -5.65
C GLN A 597 -2.32 25.05 -6.09
N SER A 598 -1.56 24.85 -7.16
CA SER A 598 -0.56 25.83 -7.62
C SER A 598 -1.08 27.23 -7.97
N SER A 599 -2.37 27.39 -8.25
CA SER A 599 -2.99 28.71 -8.47
C SER A 599 -3.01 29.58 -7.21
N ARG A 600 -2.93 28.97 -6.02
CA ARG A 600 -2.85 29.68 -4.73
C ARG A 600 -1.47 30.25 -4.42
N PHE A 601 -0.40 29.71 -4.99
CA PHE A 601 0.97 30.07 -4.60
C PHE A 601 1.41 31.48 -5.04
N LYS A 602 0.61 32.15 -5.88
CA LYS A 602 0.80 33.57 -6.24
C LYS A 602 -0.09 34.52 -5.45
N ARG A 603 -1.06 34.00 -4.70
CA ARG A 603 -1.97 34.80 -3.88
C ARG A 603 -1.28 35.20 -2.58
N LYS A 604 -1.77 36.27 -1.94
CA LYS A 604 -1.36 36.63 -0.59
C LYS A 604 -1.75 35.51 0.36
N ARG A 605 -0.84 35.12 1.25
CA ARG A 605 -1.04 34.04 2.21
C ARG A 605 -0.74 34.54 3.61
N THR A 606 -1.44 33.99 4.58
CA THR A 606 -1.12 34.19 5.99
C THR A 606 -1.61 33.01 6.81
N TRP A 607 -0.96 32.72 7.93
CA TRP A 607 -1.47 31.77 8.91
C TRP A 607 -1.23 32.28 10.32
N ARG A 608 -2.16 32.00 11.23
CA ARG A 608 -2.08 32.47 12.62
C ARG A 608 -2.55 31.38 13.56
N GLN A 609 -1.87 31.23 14.68
CA GLN A 609 -2.47 30.59 15.83
C GLN A 609 -3.57 31.51 16.39
N LEU A 610 -4.73 30.94 16.61
CA LEU A 610 -5.92 31.63 17.12
C LEU A 610 -5.95 31.57 18.65
N THR A 611 -6.56 32.58 19.26
CA THR A 611 -6.93 32.53 20.67
C THR A 611 -8.08 31.55 20.84
N VAL A 612 -7.89 30.59 21.74
CA VAL A 612 -8.93 29.68 22.22
C VAL A 612 -9.31 30.12 23.62
N ALA A 613 -10.61 30.17 23.91
CA ALA A 613 -11.13 30.56 25.21
C ALA A 613 -12.11 29.51 25.75
N ASP A 614 -12.17 29.42 27.07
CA ASP A 614 -13.01 28.50 27.85
C ASP A 614 -13.33 29.23 29.16
N ASP A 615 -14.55 29.16 29.69
CA ASP A 615 -14.93 29.79 30.98
C ASP A 615 -14.38 31.23 31.19
N LEU A 616 -14.50 32.11 30.19
CA LEU A 616 -13.99 33.49 30.20
C LEU A 616 -12.47 33.65 30.39
N ARG A 617 -11.68 32.57 30.22
CA ARG A 617 -10.21 32.59 30.21
C ARG A 617 -9.66 32.18 28.85
N ILE A 618 -8.50 32.74 28.50
CA ILE A 618 -7.69 32.24 27.40
C ILE A 618 -7.06 30.92 27.87
N VAL A 619 -7.17 29.86 27.08
CA VAL A 619 -6.56 28.56 27.41
C VAL A 619 -5.13 28.48 26.89
N GLY A 620 -4.29 27.71 27.59
CA GLY A 620 -2.93 27.43 27.15
C GLY A 620 -2.90 26.55 25.91
N SER A 621 -1.80 26.62 25.15
CA SER A 621 -1.56 25.77 23.97
C SER A 621 -1.42 24.29 24.31
N ASP A 622 -1.25 23.96 25.58
CA ASP A 622 -1.24 22.62 26.14
C ASP A 622 -2.65 22.10 26.48
N GLU A 623 -3.67 22.96 26.48
CA GLU A 623 -5.05 22.56 26.72
C GLU A 623 -5.83 22.44 25.41
N ALA A 624 -5.70 23.43 24.53
CA ALA A 624 -6.24 23.43 23.19
C ALA A 624 -5.56 24.46 22.31
N VAL A 625 -5.65 24.27 20.99
CA VAL A 625 -5.07 25.17 19.99
C VAL A 625 -6.03 25.34 18.83
N GLY A 626 -5.98 26.53 18.21
CA GLY A 626 -6.67 26.81 16.97
C GLY A 626 -5.72 27.45 15.97
N PHE A 627 -5.93 27.21 14.68
CA PHE A 627 -5.15 27.80 13.60
C PHE A 627 -6.07 28.33 12.51
N ARG A 628 -5.68 29.45 11.90
CA ARG A 628 -6.26 29.93 10.65
C ARG A 628 -5.22 29.86 9.56
N ILE A 629 -5.59 29.31 8.42
CA ILE A 629 -4.81 29.31 7.18
C ILE A 629 -5.57 30.16 6.17
N GLN A 630 -4.90 31.06 5.46
CA GLN A 630 -5.50 31.88 4.42
C GLN A 630 -4.64 31.89 3.15
N SER A 631 -5.29 31.76 2.01
CA SER A 631 -4.70 31.99 0.68
C SER A 631 -5.67 32.76 -0.22
N GLY A 632 -5.43 34.06 -0.37
CA GLY A 632 -6.36 34.97 -1.04
C GLY A 632 -7.68 35.08 -0.26
N SER A 633 -8.79 34.75 -0.92
CA SER A 633 -10.13 34.72 -0.33
C SER A 633 -10.47 33.41 0.38
N GLU A 634 -9.72 32.33 0.12
CA GLU A 634 -9.95 31.01 0.71
C GLU A 634 -9.30 30.94 2.08
N GLN A 635 -10.03 30.45 3.08
CA GLN A 635 -9.56 30.32 4.45
C GLN A 635 -10.06 29.05 5.10
N TRP A 636 -9.19 28.46 5.93
CA TRP A 636 -9.48 27.29 6.72
C TRP A 636 -9.21 27.59 8.18
N MET A 637 -9.98 26.96 9.04
CA MET A 637 -9.81 26.97 10.47
C MET A 637 -9.60 25.54 10.95
N LEU A 638 -8.60 25.33 11.80
CA LEU A 638 -8.37 24.09 12.52
C LEU A 638 -8.50 24.35 14.01
N TYR A 639 -9.03 23.38 14.75
CA TYR A 639 -9.05 23.36 16.20
C TYR A 639 -8.74 21.95 16.70
N ARG A 640 -7.95 21.87 17.77
CA ARG A 640 -7.62 20.61 18.46
C ARG A 640 -7.72 20.81 19.96
N SER A 641 -8.51 19.98 20.62
CA SER A 641 -8.49 19.76 22.06
C SER A 641 -7.31 18.86 22.42
N LEU A 642 -6.56 19.21 23.46
CA LEU A 642 -5.45 18.40 23.98
C LEU A 642 -5.71 17.94 25.42
N GLN A 643 -6.66 18.56 26.12
CA GLN A 643 -7.03 18.20 27.48
C GLN A 643 -8.54 18.20 27.67
N GLY A 644 -9.12 17.00 27.71
CA GLY A 644 -10.51 16.76 28.08
C GLY A 644 -11.55 17.42 27.17
N THR A 645 -12.79 16.95 27.32
CA THR A 645 -13.93 17.46 26.58
C THR A 645 -14.51 18.66 27.31
N ARG A 646 -14.33 19.86 26.75
CA ARG A 646 -14.92 21.11 27.27
C ARG A 646 -15.45 21.94 26.10
N CYS A 647 -16.48 22.74 26.37
CA CYS A 647 -16.94 23.73 25.41
C CYS A 647 -15.91 24.86 25.31
N ARG A 648 -15.23 24.95 24.17
CA ARG A 648 -14.23 26.00 23.90
C ARG A 648 -14.69 26.88 22.75
N SER A 649 -14.32 28.15 22.81
CA SER A 649 -14.64 29.15 21.81
C SER A 649 -13.38 29.52 21.02
N VAL A 650 -13.48 29.49 19.70
CA VAL A 650 -12.40 29.88 18.79
C VAL A 650 -13.01 30.49 17.53
N LEU A 651 -12.54 31.68 17.15
CA LEU A 651 -13.07 32.46 16.02
C LEU A 651 -14.61 32.63 16.06
N GLY A 652 -15.19 32.76 17.26
CA GLY A 652 -16.64 32.90 17.44
C GLY A 652 -17.46 31.61 17.33
N LYS A 653 -16.83 30.46 17.05
CA LYS A 653 -17.50 29.14 17.08
C LYS A 653 -17.28 28.47 18.43
N HIS A 654 -18.35 27.91 18.99
CA HIS A 654 -18.33 27.09 20.20
C HIS A 654 -18.20 25.61 19.80
N LEU A 655 -17.20 24.93 20.35
CA LEU A 655 -16.83 23.57 19.98
C LEU A 655 -16.74 22.69 21.24
N VAL A 656 -17.35 21.50 21.18
CA VAL A 656 -17.29 20.47 22.23
C VAL A 656 -16.69 19.19 21.63
N THR A 657 -15.69 19.35 20.78
CA THR A 657 -15.13 18.27 19.97
C THR A 657 -13.63 18.11 20.22
N GLY A 658 -13.08 16.94 19.91
CA GLY A 658 -11.66 16.64 20.02
C GLY A 658 -10.85 17.31 18.91
N PHE A 659 -11.36 17.27 17.67
CA PHE A 659 -10.77 17.89 16.50
C PHE A 659 -11.83 18.51 15.59
N PHE A 660 -11.54 19.68 15.02
CA PHE A 660 -12.42 20.37 14.09
C PHE A 660 -11.62 20.99 12.94
N ALA A 661 -12.11 20.83 11.72
CA ALA A 661 -11.69 21.63 10.58
C ALA A 661 -12.89 22.22 9.85
N GLY A 662 -12.75 23.43 9.33
CA GLY A 662 -13.81 24.08 8.54
C GLY A 662 -13.29 25.15 7.59
N ARG A 663 -14.11 25.46 6.58
CA ARG A 663 -13.90 26.59 5.65
C ARG A 663 -14.50 27.85 6.27
N PHE A 664 -13.72 28.93 6.29
CA PHE A 664 -14.17 30.23 6.80
C PHE A 664 -14.52 31.17 5.64
N TYR A 665 -15.79 31.57 5.55
CA TYR A 665 -16.27 32.48 4.51
C TYR A 665 -16.20 33.93 4.97
N LEU A 666 -15.34 34.72 4.30
CA LEU A 666 -15.14 36.14 4.63
C LEU A 666 -16.39 37.00 4.46
N ASN A 667 -17.31 36.61 3.58
CA ASN A 667 -18.43 37.45 3.18
C ASN A 667 -19.48 37.59 4.29
N ASP A 668 -19.74 36.50 5.01
CA ASP A 668 -20.76 36.42 6.05
C ASP A 668 -20.20 35.99 7.42
N GLY A 669 -18.91 35.65 7.50
CA GLY A 669 -18.26 35.17 8.71
C GLY A 669 -18.68 33.75 9.11
N SER A 670 -19.36 33.02 8.22
CA SER A 670 -19.78 31.65 8.48
C SER A 670 -18.61 30.67 8.42
N ILE A 671 -18.76 29.55 9.11
CA ILE A 671 -17.83 28.43 9.07
C ILE A 671 -18.60 27.19 8.61
N GLU A 672 -18.29 26.74 7.41
CA GLU A 672 -18.72 25.43 6.92
C GLU A 672 -17.80 24.37 7.51
N GLU A 673 -18.42 23.35 8.09
CA GLU A 673 -17.71 22.23 8.69
C GLU A 673 -17.16 21.32 7.59
N ILE A 674 -15.87 20.98 7.69
CA ILE A 674 -15.24 19.94 6.87
C ILE A 674 -15.22 18.64 7.68
N VAL A 675 -14.87 18.72 8.98
CA VAL A 675 -14.88 17.58 9.88
C VAL A 675 -15.01 18.04 11.34
N SER A 676 -15.75 17.28 12.13
CA SER A 676 -15.79 17.37 13.59
C SER A 676 -15.66 15.95 14.15
N VAL A 677 -14.70 15.74 15.05
CA VAL A 677 -14.39 14.42 15.65
C VAL A 677 -14.43 14.53 17.16
N ASP A 678 -15.41 13.87 17.78
CA ASP A 678 -15.64 13.94 19.22
C ASP A 678 -14.77 12.96 20.01
N ASP A 679 -14.46 13.30 21.27
CA ASP A 679 -13.67 12.44 22.15
C ASP A 679 -14.37 11.11 22.50
N THR A 680 -15.70 11.03 22.35
CA THR A 680 -16.47 9.79 22.55
C THR A 680 -16.28 8.77 21.44
N ASP A 681 -15.84 9.20 20.26
CA ASP A 681 -15.49 8.32 19.15
C ASP A 681 -14.03 7.83 19.25
N MET A 682 -13.30 8.25 20.30
CA MET A 682 -11.89 7.93 20.58
C MET A 682 -11.69 6.96 21.76
N GLN A 683 -12.71 6.19 22.15
CA GLN A 683 -12.64 5.09 23.13
C GLN A 683 -13.19 3.80 22.53
#